data_AF-A0A430FRW4-F1
#
_entry.id   AF-A0A430FRW4-F1
#
_cell.length_a   1.000
_cell.length_b   1.000
_cell.length_c   1.000
_cell.angle_alpha   90.00
_cell.angle_beta   90.00
_cell.angle_gamma   90.00
#
_symmetry.space_group_name_H-M   'P 1'
#
loop_
_entity.id
_entity.type
_entity.pdbx_description
1 polymer ?
#
loop_
_entity_poly.entity_id
_entity_poly.type
_entity_poly.pdbx_seq_one_letter_code
_entity_poly.pdbx_strand_id
1 'polypeptide(L)'
;MSIRNKLRAVRCSCALIATVALTVTSLLTHSASAQTATDTAAQAFGTTAQANDDGTHVYDNAHADADAQEKLSEWDYLKAEQSRVANNALPKTSGEWGSVPWTYDPSTKTLVIAPDADAVVDWNTAEFLTGDDSEQATKQNMETVQFAHRVAIQDPNALDQLFFSAEHLKTVEHIDRISFDQLADARSWVSFRNMFGRTAVTSVDFAQMQLHDHVIDATAMFAESAVTDIQRMHIPFAHIGCALGMFHSSQLHNVVIEDELNAAPATMWTDVTEMFKNCEDLQTVVWKLYAPNITTMNRMFTLSSVKSIDLDGMQSSSISEADEAFSDCHKLETLSMRNMHFVVGYHDQLFAGVSRTLHTITLTKASVNHLYNLHITSIYNETNTLPLLNDTAVVWSVGDEPKTWHQWADNTTIDPAISVTFNQSINKKANTTSDDETSATNTTDESPANDNGSLDPMEGNWGGTPWYIDAEGQELIIAPKQDAEVAMGTPVFTKHIPRMDSIRAKVRFVRFAHAVTIHNEHQLEDMFLGFESLTAVRNIGNLKFDKLPDAHSVIHLSQMFAGTNLQFVDFSECDFGEHSINAFGLFYGAATTNSKNFNIPFNRIEDSSQMFAHTKNLKKAFINCSDADKTANQWVYAADMFKGSGITQVHWNIYAPRLRDTARMFLSCKKLTDLNANPLSSKSLYDTTSMFSRCTSLQFLALDGTPFLNPYTDSVFKQVPVSTITLSRATLLHQLTRAQLGDSDTLPYLKVEHVQWEANGKQQSWQQWAEDASLTDYGLEIEFAQVAA
;
A
#
# COMPACT_ATOMS: atom_id res chain seq x y z
N MET A 1 10.07 14.65 70.06
CA MET A 1 10.18 13.20 70.33
C MET A 1 8.79 12.60 70.15
N SER A 2 8.70 11.48 69.41
CA SER A 2 7.51 10.69 69.06
C SER A 2 6.62 11.17 67.88
N ILE A 3 6.94 10.62 66.69
CA ILE A 3 6.12 9.78 65.80
C ILE A 3 4.66 10.20 65.43
N ARG A 4 4.40 10.11 64.11
CA ARG A 4 3.14 9.96 63.32
C ARG A 4 2.49 11.20 62.66
N ASN A 5 2.86 11.36 61.39
CA ASN A 5 2.03 11.43 60.17
C ASN A 5 0.61 12.05 60.23
N LYS A 6 0.52 13.25 59.61
CA LYS A 6 -0.67 13.97 59.12
C LYS A 6 -1.05 13.44 57.73
N LEU A 7 -2.31 13.10 57.41
CA LEU A 7 -3.52 13.93 57.20
C LEU A 7 -3.48 14.82 55.93
N ARG A 8 -4.38 14.47 54.99
CA ARG A 8 -5.22 15.32 54.09
C ARG A 8 -4.53 16.17 53.01
N ALA A 9 -5.14 16.61 51.92
CA ALA A 9 -6.32 16.29 51.08
C ALA A 9 -6.55 17.55 50.21
N VAL A 10 -7.01 17.38 48.96
CA VAL A 10 -7.88 18.31 48.18
C VAL A 10 -7.25 19.54 47.47
N ARG A 11 -7.36 19.48 46.12
CA ARG A 11 -7.73 20.48 45.09
C ARG A 11 -6.99 21.82 44.88
N CYS A 12 -6.92 22.14 43.59
CA CYS A 12 -7.11 23.44 42.91
C CYS A 12 -5.89 24.26 42.42
N SER A 13 -5.85 24.38 41.08
CA SER A 13 -5.71 25.61 40.28
C SER A 13 -4.33 26.09 39.83
N CYS A 14 -4.16 26.04 38.50
CA CYS A 14 -3.62 27.03 37.56
C CYS A 14 -2.61 28.09 38.04
N ALA A 15 -1.47 28.19 37.34
CA ALA A 15 -1.08 29.33 36.49
C ALA A 15 0.44 29.66 36.52
N LEU A 16 1.01 29.70 35.30
CA LEU A 16 1.85 30.77 34.72
C LEU A 16 3.39 30.88 34.99
N ILE A 17 4.09 31.07 33.86
CA ILE A 17 5.35 31.84 33.58
C ILE A 17 6.71 31.09 33.59
N ALA A 18 7.12 30.70 32.38
CA ALA A 18 8.27 31.15 31.56
C ALA A 18 9.65 31.56 32.15
N THR A 19 10.68 31.36 31.29
CA THR A 19 12.07 31.89 31.21
C THR A 19 13.13 31.22 32.11
N VAL A 20 14.31 30.77 31.66
CA VAL A 20 15.39 31.47 30.91
C VAL A 20 16.31 30.46 30.18
N ALA A 21 16.86 30.87 29.01
CA ALA A 21 17.87 30.19 28.20
C ALA A 21 19.30 30.78 28.37
N LEU A 22 20.31 30.07 27.81
CA LEU A 22 21.72 30.46 27.47
C LEU A 22 22.74 30.36 28.64
N THR A 23 23.99 29.88 28.52
CA THR A 23 24.96 29.65 27.41
C THR A 23 26.18 28.87 27.97
N VAL A 24 27.00 28.22 27.11
CA VAL A 24 28.47 28.45 26.93
C VAL A 24 29.11 27.33 26.06
N THR A 25 29.81 27.78 25.01
CA THR A 25 30.65 27.09 24.00
C THR A 25 32.15 27.07 24.35
N SER A 26 32.94 26.10 23.84
CA SER A 26 34.33 26.23 23.28
C SER A 26 34.92 24.84 22.90
N LEU A 27 35.31 24.57 21.63
CA LEU A 27 36.64 24.69 20.96
C LEU A 27 37.67 23.61 21.44
N LEU A 28 38.51 22.87 20.67
CA LEU A 28 39.06 22.91 19.30
C LEU A 28 39.85 21.59 18.99
N THR A 29 39.81 21.10 17.72
CA THR A 29 40.88 20.53 16.85
C THR A 29 41.87 19.43 17.29
N HIS A 30 42.09 18.39 16.43
CA HIS A 30 43.31 18.23 15.57
C HIS A 30 43.38 16.90 14.75
N SER A 31 43.86 17.02 13.49
CA SER A 31 44.72 16.14 12.63
C SER A 31 44.33 14.67 12.33
N ALA A 32 44.17 14.26 11.05
CA ALA A 32 45.19 13.72 10.09
C ALA A 32 45.78 12.35 10.51
N SER A 33 46.01 11.29 9.71
CA SER A 33 46.24 11.09 8.27
C SER A 33 46.34 9.58 7.94
N ALA A 34 45.97 9.21 6.70
CA ALA A 34 46.66 8.32 5.74
C ALA A 34 46.88 6.78 5.95
N GLN A 35 46.56 6.05 4.84
CA GLN A 35 47.30 4.93 4.19
C GLN A 35 47.31 3.55 4.90
N THR A 36 47.22 2.36 4.25
CA THR A 36 47.56 1.83 2.91
C THR A 36 46.92 0.42 2.78
N ALA A 37 46.34 0.04 1.63
CA ALA A 37 46.86 -0.89 0.60
C ALA A 37 47.02 -2.37 1.02
N THR A 38 46.17 -3.24 0.43
CA THR A 38 46.49 -4.40 -0.47
C THR A 38 46.72 -5.71 0.33
N ASP A 39 46.36 -6.93 -0.07
CA ASP A 39 46.35 -7.66 -1.34
C ASP A 39 45.39 -8.89 -1.20
N THR A 40 44.57 -9.25 -2.19
CA THR A 40 44.86 -10.23 -3.29
C THR A 40 45.02 -11.68 -2.78
N ALA A 41 44.07 -12.60 -2.99
CA ALA A 41 44.02 -13.55 -4.11
C ALA A 41 42.70 -14.36 -4.01
N ALA A 42 41.83 -14.45 -5.02
CA ALA A 42 41.99 -15.09 -6.33
C ALA A 42 41.95 -16.63 -6.29
N GLN A 43 40.89 -17.16 -6.93
CA GLN A 43 40.88 -18.40 -7.74
C GLN A 43 41.04 -19.72 -6.98
N ALA A 44 40.43 -20.83 -7.33
CA ALA A 44 39.41 -21.25 -8.28
C ALA A 44 39.29 -22.76 -8.01
N PHE A 45 38.11 -23.37 -8.03
CA PHE A 45 37.95 -24.74 -8.52
C PHE A 45 36.47 -24.97 -8.83
N GLY A 46 36.16 -24.91 -10.12
CA GLY A 46 35.01 -25.62 -10.64
C GLY A 46 35.36 -27.11 -10.74
N THR A 47 34.37 -27.98 -10.58
CA THR A 47 33.82 -28.77 -11.69
C THR A 47 32.80 -29.77 -11.14
N THR A 48 31.54 -29.56 -11.55
CA THR A 48 30.61 -30.56 -12.11
C THR A 48 30.45 -31.91 -11.42
N ALA A 49 29.26 -32.14 -10.89
CA ALA A 49 28.50 -33.36 -11.18
C ALA A 49 27.02 -32.98 -11.40
N GLN A 50 26.52 -33.35 -12.57
CA GLN A 50 25.19 -33.10 -13.12
C GLN A 50 24.09 -33.96 -12.48
N ALA A 51 22.84 -33.52 -12.74
CA ALA A 51 21.62 -34.33 -12.92
C ALA A 51 20.99 -34.86 -11.62
N ASN A 52 19.73 -34.58 -11.25
CA ASN A 52 18.54 -34.08 -11.94
C ASN A 52 17.62 -33.43 -10.89
N ASP A 53 17.01 -32.28 -11.17
CA ASP A 53 15.56 -32.20 -11.40
C ASP A 53 15.25 -30.82 -11.99
N ASP A 54 14.26 -30.80 -12.87
CA ASP A 54 14.00 -29.76 -13.84
C ASP A 54 13.55 -28.41 -13.25
N GLY A 55 13.95 -27.36 -13.94
CA GLY A 55 13.31 -26.06 -13.82
C GLY A 55 12.27 -25.96 -14.92
N THR A 56 11.03 -25.63 -14.56
CA THR A 56 10.13 -24.83 -15.39
C THR A 56 9.16 -24.07 -14.48
N HIS A 57 9.13 -22.76 -14.69
CA HIS A 57 8.03 -21.82 -14.47
C HIS A 57 6.89 -22.24 -13.52
N VAL A 58 6.91 -21.68 -12.31
CA VAL A 58 5.69 -21.17 -11.66
C VAL A 58 6.10 -19.86 -11.00
N TYR A 59 5.62 -18.73 -11.52
CA TYR A 59 5.51 -17.53 -10.69
C TYR A 59 4.48 -17.87 -9.62
N ASP A 60 4.91 -18.42 -8.49
CA ASP A 60 4.07 -18.54 -7.31
C ASP A 60 3.94 -17.12 -6.72
N ASN A 61 3.08 -16.32 -7.36
CA ASN A 61 2.53 -15.07 -6.84
C ASN A 61 1.35 -15.32 -5.90
N ALA A 62 1.36 -16.47 -5.22
CA ALA A 62 0.54 -16.77 -4.05
C ALA A 62 0.95 -15.91 -2.85
N HIS A 63 1.09 -14.59 -3.02
CA HIS A 63 1.62 -13.68 -2.01
C HIS A 63 1.10 -12.24 -2.15
N ALA A 64 0.61 -11.80 -3.32
CA ALA A 64 -0.40 -10.74 -3.39
C ALA A 64 -1.79 -11.39 -3.39
N ASP A 65 -1.91 -12.49 -4.14
CA ASP A 65 -3.06 -13.38 -4.10
C ASP A 65 -3.18 -14.10 -2.75
N ALA A 66 -2.10 -14.36 -1.99
CA ALA A 66 -2.24 -14.90 -0.62
C ALA A 66 -2.49 -13.85 0.47
N ASP A 67 -2.09 -12.58 0.31
CA ASP A 67 -2.48 -11.52 1.26
C ASP A 67 -3.94 -11.12 1.00
N ALA A 68 -4.36 -11.03 -0.27
CA ALA A 68 -5.76 -10.89 -0.64
C ALA A 68 -6.56 -12.17 -0.33
N GLN A 69 -6.01 -13.38 -0.52
CA GLN A 69 -6.65 -14.66 -0.16
C GLN A 69 -6.66 -14.92 1.36
N GLU A 70 -5.69 -14.42 2.14
CA GLU A 70 -5.73 -14.42 3.62
C GLU A 70 -6.77 -13.41 4.11
N LYS A 71 -6.80 -12.20 3.53
CA LYS A 71 -7.87 -11.21 3.74
C LYS A 71 -9.24 -11.80 3.35
N LEU A 72 -9.36 -12.52 2.24
CA LEU A 72 -10.53 -13.31 1.78
C LEU A 72 -10.86 -14.45 2.74
N SER A 73 -9.86 -15.11 3.32
CA SER A 73 -10.04 -16.15 4.32
C SER A 73 -10.64 -15.58 5.59
N GLU A 74 -10.39 -14.31 5.91
CA GLU A 74 -11.01 -13.62 7.04
C GLU A 74 -12.49 -13.30 6.76
N TRP A 75 -12.89 -13.00 5.52
CA TRP A 75 -14.32 -12.92 5.14
C TRP A 75 -15.03 -14.26 5.32
N ASP A 76 -14.39 -15.36 4.91
CA ASP A 76 -14.92 -16.72 5.09
C ASP A 76 -14.82 -17.23 6.54
N TYR A 77 -13.87 -16.71 7.33
CA TYR A 77 -13.72 -16.97 8.77
C TYR A 77 -14.75 -16.19 9.59
N LEU A 78 -15.02 -14.92 9.27
CA LEU A 78 -16.11 -14.12 9.84
C LEU A 78 -17.49 -14.70 9.47
N LYS A 79 -17.62 -15.39 8.32
CA LYS A 79 -18.82 -16.22 8.03
C LYS A 79 -18.93 -17.44 8.95
N ALA A 80 -17.82 -18.00 9.43
CA ALA A 80 -17.80 -19.21 10.27
C ALA A 80 -18.04 -18.92 11.77
N GLU A 81 -17.56 -17.79 12.29
CA GLU A 81 -17.64 -17.45 13.73
C GLU A 81 -19.06 -17.03 14.18
N GLN A 82 -19.94 -16.62 13.26
CA GLN A 82 -21.26 -16.04 13.57
C GLN A 82 -22.45 -17.00 13.38
N SER A 83 -22.33 -18.17 14.00
CA SER A 83 -23.48 -19.06 14.22
C SER A 83 -23.86 -19.23 15.69
N ARG A 84 -23.30 -18.41 16.61
CA ARG A 84 -23.87 -18.24 17.96
C ARG A 84 -25.16 -17.41 17.87
N VAL A 85 -26.22 -18.07 17.41
CA VAL A 85 -27.61 -17.67 17.62
C VAL A 85 -27.75 -17.34 19.09
N ALA A 86 -28.19 -16.13 19.41
CA ALA A 86 -28.51 -15.72 20.77
C ALA A 86 -29.38 -16.82 21.42
N ASN A 87 -28.87 -17.46 22.47
CA ASN A 87 -29.54 -18.54 23.20
C ASN A 87 -30.79 -17.99 23.92
N ASN A 88 -31.89 -17.66 23.23
CA ASN A 88 -33.12 -17.12 23.83
C ASN A 88 -32.91 -16.02 24.91
N ALA A 89 -31.75 -15.34 24.90
CA ALA A 89 -31.36 -14.39 25.93
C ALA A 89 -32.15 -13.10 25.73
N LEU A 90 -32.61 -12.50 26.83
CA LEU A 90 -33.27 -11.21 26.75
C LEU A 90 -32.22 -10.11 26.50
N PRO A 91 -32.52 -9.09 25.69
CA PRO A 91 -31.61 -7.96 25.47
C PRO A 91 -31.24 -7.29 26.80
N LYS A 92 -29.95 -7.04 26.98
CA LYS A 92 -29.44 -6.21 28.06
C LYS A 92 -29.79 -4.75 27.80
N THR A 93 -30.37 -4.07 28.78
CA THR A 93 -30.88 -2.69 28.62
C THR A 93 -29.87 -1.61 29.01
N SER A 94 -28.69 -1.97 29.50
CA SER A 94 -27.61 -1.04 29.83
C SER A 94 -26.27 -1.75 29.98
N GLY A 95 -25.18 -1.04 29.73
CA GLY A 95 -23.82 -1.53 29.96
C GLY A 95 -22.79 -0.42 29.70
N GLU A 96 -21.55 -0.83 29.47
CA GLU A 96 -20.44 0.08 29.19
C GLU A 96 -19.67 -0.39 27.94
N TRP A 97 -19.23 0.56 27.11
CA TRP A 97 -18.27 0.38 26.03
C TRP A 97 -16.96 1.00 26.50
N GLY A 98 -16.05 0.17 27.00
CA GLY A 98 -14.92 0.67 27.79
C GLY A 98 -15.47 1.36 29.05
N SER A 99 -15.21 2.66 29.20
CA SER A 99 -15.80 3.50 30.25
C SER A 99 -17.01 4.33 29.80
N VAL A 100 -17.50 4.14 28.58
CA VAL A 100 -18.65 4.88 28.02
C VAL A 100 -19.96 4.16 28.34
N PRO A 101 -20.88 4.74 29.14
CA PRO A 101 -22.16 4.10 29.43
C PRO A 101 -23.07 4.08 28.20
N TRP A 102 -23.88 3.03 28.07
CA TRP A 102 -24.94 2.93 27.09
C TRP A 102 -26.23 2.37 27.70
N THR A 103 -27.37 2.72 27.11
CA THR A 103 -28.70 2.20 27.46
C THR A 103 -29.43 1.71 26.21
N TYR A 104 -30.34 0.75 26.37
CA TYR A 104 -31.14 0.20 25.28
C TYR A 104 -32.61 0.11 25.69
N ASP A 105 -33.50 0.65 24.87
CA ASP A 105 -34.96 0.54 25.02
C ASP A 105 -35.50 -0.52 24.05
N PRO A 106 -35.93 -1.70 24.53
CA PRO A 106 -36.47 -2.76 23.68
C PRO A 106 -37.80 -2.39 22.98
N SER A 107 -38.52 -1.38 23.48
CA SER A 107 -39.82 -0.97 22.92
C SER A 107 -39.67 -0.10 21.67
N THR A 108 -38.67 0.78 21.66
CA THR A 108 -38.31 1.59 20.48
C THR A 108 -37.20 0.97 19.66
N LYS A 109 -36.52 -0.06 20.22
CA LYS A 109 -35.31 -0.68 19.68
C LYS A 109 -34.17 0.31 19.49
N THR A 110 -34.08 1.30 20.37
CA THR A 110 -33.07 2.36 20.33
C THR A 110 -32.00 2.12 21.38
N LEU A 111 -30.74 2.13 20.96
CA LEU A 111 -29.58 2.15 21.84
C LEU A 111 -29.01 3.57 21.92
N VAL A 112 -28.77 4.07 23.12
CA VAL A 112 -28.21 5.40 23.37
C VAL A 112 -26.83 5.26 24.00
N ILE A 113 -25.80 5.77 23.32
CA ILE A 113 -24.41 5.84 23.80
C ILE A 113 -24.17 7.18 24.46
N ALA A 114 -23.47 7.18 25.60
CA ALA A 114 -23.19 8.35 26.42
C ALA A 114 -24.47 9.13 26.80
N PRO A 115 -25.46 8.49 27.46
CA PRO A 115 -26.77 9.09 27.72
C PRO A 115 -26.72 10.33 28.63
N ASP A 116 -25.75 10.42 29.55
CA ASP A 116 -25.78 11.40 30.63
C ASP A 116 -24.79 12.57 30.50
N ALA A 117 -23.62 12.33 29.90
CA ALA A 117 -22.53 13.30 29.80
C ALA A 117 -21.50 12.87 28.74
N ASP A 118 -20.59 13.79 28.39
CA ASP A 118 -19.43 13.48 27.59
C ASP A 118 -18.60 12.34 28.22
N ALA A 119 -18.11 11.44 27.38
CA ALA A 119 -17.39 10.25 27.79
C ALA A 119 -16.13 10.04 26.94
N VAL A 120 -15.27 9.12 27.38
CA VAL A 120 -14.01 8.79 26.72
C VAL A 120 -13.94 7.28 26.52
N VAL A 121 -13.55 6.83 25.33
CA VAL A 121 -13.18 5.43 25.08
C VAL A 121 -11.68 5.30 25.31
N ASP A 122 -11.32 4.60 26.37
CA ASP A 122 -9.94 4.37 26.78
C ASP A 122 -9.22 3.37 25.86
N TRP A 123 -7.88 3.35 25.92
CA TRP A 123 -7.04 2.37 25.22
C TRP A 123 -7.40 0.93 25.58
N ASN A 124 -7.33 0.01 24.60
CA ASN A 124 -7.61 -1.41 24.78
C ASN A 124 -9.06 -1.71 25.20
N THR A 125 -10.00 -0.90 24.71
CA THR A 125 -11.43 -1.18 24.91
C THR A 125 -11.82 -2.41 24.09
N ALA A 126 -12.48 -3.38 24.73
CA ALA A 126 -13.00 -4.56 24.04
C ALA A 126 -14.08 -4.19 23.01
N GLU A 127 -14.31 -5.07 22.04
CA GLU A 127 -15.32 -4.85 21.01
C GLU A 127 -16.70 -4.59 21.62
N PHE A 128 -17.45 -3.66 21.03
CA PHE A 128 -18.73 -3.24 21.56
C PHE A 128 -19.80 -4.34 21.41
N LEU A 129 -20.52 -4.60 22.52
CA LEU A 129 -21.62 -5.59 22.62
C LEU A 129 -21.23 -7.05 22.32
N THR A 130 -20.01 -7.45 22.69
CA THR A 130 -19.54 -8.85 22.56
C THR A 130 -19.31 -9.57 23.89
N GLY A 131 -19.66 -8.95 25.03
CA GLY A 131 -19.31 -9.47 26.35
C GLY A 131 -20.07 -10.74 26.76
N ASP A 132 -21.39 -10.79 26.53
CA ASP A 132 -22.24 -11.92 26.92
C ASP A 132 -23.41 -12.15 25.93
N ASP A 133 -24.11 -13.29 26.07
CA ASP A 133 -25.25 -13.66 25.19
C ASP A 133 -26.39 -12.60 25.22
N SER A 134 -26.51 -11.78 26.29
CA SER A 134 -27.55 -10.74 26.42
C SER A 134 -27.15 -9.43 25.72
N GLU A 135 -25.86 -9.08 25.72
CA GLU A 135 -25.32 -7.98 24.89
C GLU A 135 -25.41 -8.30 23.41
N GLN A 136 -25.08 -9.54 23.03
CA GLN A 136 -25.27 -10.01 21.66
C GLN A 136 -26.76 -9.94 21.27
N ALA A 137 -27.68 -10.33 22.17
CA ALA A 137 -29.11 -10.16 21.95
C ALA A 137 -29.51 -8.67 21.76
N THR A 138 -28.88 -7.73 22.47
CA THR A 138 -29.07 -6.29 22.24
C THR A 138 -28.58 -5.87 20.86
N LYS A 139 -27.37 -6.28 20.46
CA LYS A 139 -26.78 -6.01 19.12
C LYS A 139 -27.70 -6.52 18.00
N GLN A 140 -28.32 -7.69 18.19
CA GLN A 140 -29.25 -8.28 17.23
C GLN A 140 -30.67 -7.69 17.28
N ASN A 141 -31.06 -6.91 18.29
CA ASN A 141 -32.42 -6.36 18.36
C ASN A 141 -32.50 -4.85 18.10
N MET A 142 -31.39 -4.12 18.14
CA MET A 142 -31.39 -2.67 17.92
C MET A 142 -31.67 -2.31 16.46
N GLU A 143 -32.51 -1.29 16.25
CA GLU A 143 -32.79 -0.71 14.92
C GLU A 143 -32.24 0.71 14.78
N THR A 144 -32.01 1.40 15.91
CA THR A 144 -31.45 2.76 15.94
C THR A 144 -30.37 2.86 17.01
N VAL A 145 -29.26 3.51 16.67
CA VAL A 145 -28.23 3.94 17.64
C VAL A 145 -28.17 5.46 17.67
N GLN A 146 -28.08 6.05 18.86
CA GLN A 146 -27.93 7.49 19.05
C GLN A 146 -26.74 7.79 19.96
N PHE A 147 -25.84 8.68 19.52
CA PHE A 147 -24.84 9.27 20.43
C PHE A 147 -25.47 10.49 21.12
N ALA A 148 -25.72 10.42 22.43
CA ALA A 148 -26.40 11.49 23.17
C ALA A 148 -25.48 12.63 23.62
N HIS A 149 -24.19 12.36 23.82
CA HIS A 149 -23.16 13.33 24.19
C HIS A 149 -21.84 13.03 23.46
N ARG A 150 -20.82 13.89 23.62
CA ARG A 150 -19.53 13.72 22.93
C ARG A 150 -18.82 12.46 23.46
N VAL A 151 -18.30 11.64 22.55
CA VAL A 151 -17.49 10.46 22.87
C VAL A 151 -16.09 10.68 22.30
N ALA A 152 -15.12 10.99 23.16
CA ALA A 152 -13.73 11.13 22.74
C ALA A 152 -13.09 9.74 22.60
N ILE A 153 -12.40 9.46 21.51
CA ILE A 153 -11.62 8.23 21.39
C ILE A 153 -10.14 8.50 21.65
N GLN A 154 -9.51 7.65 22.47
CA GLN A 154 -8.05 7.65 22.68
C GLN A 154 -7.37 6.53 21.87
N ASP A 155 -8.10 5.44 21.63
CA ASP A 155 -7.67 4.31 20.81
C ASP A 155 -8.10 4.52 19.35
N PRO A 156 -7.17 4.60 18.38
CA PRO A 156 -7.51 4.72 16.96
C PRO A 156 -8.32 3.52 16.42
N ASN A 157 -8.29 2.37 17.10
CA ASN A 157 -9.04 1.18 16.70
C ASN A 157 -10.39 1.04 17.41
N ALA A 158 -10.78 2.01 18.26
CA ALA A 158 -12.03 1.91 19.05
C ALA A 158 -13.28 1.67 18.20
N LEU A 159 -13.31 2.17 16.96
CA LEU A 159 -14.47 2.09 16.07
C LEU A 159 -14.45 0.85 15.15
N ASP A 160 -13.40 0.02 15.24
CA ASP A 160 -13.33 -1.26 14.53
C ASP A 160 -14.50 -2.17 14.96
N GLN A 161 -15.24 -2.69 13.98
CA GLN A 161 -16.38 -3.58 14.16
C GLN A 161 -17.50 -3.06 15.07
N LEU A 162 -17.56 -1.74 15.33
CA LEU A 162 -18.46 -1.14 16.33
C LEU A 162 -19.91 -1.63 16.23
N PHE A 163 -20.46 -1.72 15.02
CA PHE A 163 -21.81 -2.26 14.76
C PHE A 163 -21.81 -3.46 13.82
N PHE A 164 -20.67 -4.13 13.66
CA PHE A 164 -20.55 -5.26 12.76
C PHE A 164 -21.58 -6.34 13.10
N SER A 165 -22.33 -6.79 12.10
CA SER A 165 -23.38 -7.82 12.22
C SER A 165 -24.53 -7.47 13.15
N ALA A 166 -24.79 -6.19 13.38
CA ALA A 166 -26.07 -5.73 13.89
C ALA A 166 -27.11 -5.76 12.75
N GLU A 167 -27.60 -6.96 12.41
CA GLU A 167 -28.40 -7.25 11.20
C GLU A 167 -29.67 -6.38 11.07
N HIS A 168 -30.18 -5.86 12.19
CA HIS A 168 -31.39 -5.05 12.23
C HIS A 168 -31.14 -3.54 12.37
N LEU A 169 -29.88 -3.10 12.55
CA LEU A 169 -29.54 -1.68 12.68
C LEU A 169 -29.80 -0.94 11.38
N LYS A 170 -30.68 0.06 11.40
CA LYS A 170 -31.08 0.86 10.22
C LYS A 170 -30.54 2.27 10.23
N THR A 171 -30.45 2.87 11.42
CA THR A 171 -30.16 4.30 11.58
C THR A 171 -29.13 4.54 12.68
N VAL A 172 -28.12 5.36 12.39
CA VAL A 172 -27.21 5.90 13.39
C VAL A 172 -27.31 7.42 13.41
N GLU A 173 -27.77 7.94 14.55
CA GLU A 173 -27.99 9.36 14.79
C GLU A 173 -26.84 9.97 15.57
N HIS A 174 -26.43 11.17 15.14
CA HIS A 174 -25.40 11.99 15.77
C HIS A 174 -24.00 11.34 15.82
N ILE A 175 -23.61 10.61 14.78
CA ILE A 175 -22.27 10.02 14.67
C ILE A 175 -21.16 11.08 14.73
N ASP A 176 -21.47 12.33 14.38
CA ASP A 176 -20.61 13.51 14.52
C ASP A 176 -20.15 13.82 15.95
N ARG A 177 -20.80 13.21 16.96
CA ARG A 177 -20.40 13.36 18.37
C ARG A 177 -19.22 12.49 18.77
N ILE A 178 -18.78 11.58 17.92
CA ILE A 178 -17.49 10.92 18.09
C ILE A 178 -16.39 11.95 17.81
N SER A 179 -15.44 12.08 18.73
CA SER A 179 -14.38 13.07 18.66
C SER A 179 -12.99 12.45 18.74
N PHE A 180 -12.09 12.97 17.90
CA PHE A 180 -10.73 12.47 17.72
C PHE A 180 -9.68 13.31 18.44
N ASP A 181 -10.08 14.36 19.18
CA ASP A 181 -9.16 15.33 19.80
C ASP A 181 -8.23 14.74 20.88
N GLN A 182 -8.47 13.51 21.32
CA GLN A 182 -7.65 12.81 22.32
C GLN A 182 -6.78 11.69 21.73
N LEU A 183 -6.71 11.58 20.40
CA LEU A 183 -5.71 10.74 19.75
C LEU A 183 -4.31 11.29 20.03
N ALA A 184 -3.34 10.37 20.17
CA ALA A 184 -1.99 10.73 20.59
C ALA A 184 -1.21 11.54 19.54
N ASP A 185 -1.52 11.33 18.27
CA ASP A 185 -0.83 11.95 17.14
C ASP A 185 -1.79 12.89 16.39
N ALA A 186 -1.29 14.04 15.92
CA ALA A 186 -2.09 15.04 15.21
C ALA A 186 -2.69 14.52 13.88
N ARG A 187 -2.10 13.46 13.32
CA ARG A 187 -2.60 12.71 12.16
C ARG A 187 -2.39 11.24 12.42
N SER A 188 -3.48 10.54 12.69
CA SER A 188 -3.53 9.10 12.99
C SER A 188 -4.42 8.39 11.98
N TRP A 189 -4.16 7.11 11.74
CA TRP A 189 -5.13 6.23 11.11
C TRP A 189 -6.20 5.84 12.14
N VAL A 190 -7.47 5.98 11.78
CA VAL A 190 -8.63 5.64 12.59
C VAL A 190 -9.38 4.51 11.89
N SER A 191 -9.61 3.42 12.60
CA SER A 191 -10.25 2.23 12.05
C SER A 191 -11.76 2.38 12.00
N PHE A 192 -12.34 2.43 10.81
CA PHE A 192 -13.79 2.28 10.57
C PHE A 192 -14.08 0.88 10.01
N ARG A 193 -13.15 -0.06 10.23
CA ARG A 193 -13.22 -1.38 9.63
C ARG A 193 -14.47 -2.10 10.07
N ASN A 194 -15.17 -2.71 9.11
CA ASN A 194 -16.40 -3.46 9.38
C ASN A 194 -17.47 -2.70 10.18
N MET A 195 -17.35 -1.38 10.35
CA MET A 195 -18.12 -0.63 11.34
C MET A 195 -19.63 -0.80 11.15
N PHE A 196 -20.08 -0.91 9.90
CA PHE A 196 -21.46 -1.18 9.49
C PHE A 196 -21.60 -2.45 8.62
N GLY A 197 -20.59 -3.32 8.63
CA GLY A 197 -20.65 -4.56 7.87
C GLY A 197 -21.78 -5.46 8.39
N ARG A 198 -22.51 -6.12 7.48
CA ARG A 198 -23.66 -7.00 7.80
C ARG A 198 -24.77 -6.31 8.62
N THR A 199 -24.99 -5.01 8.37
CA THR A 199 -26.10 -4.26 8.99
C THR A 199 -27.22 -3.96 8.00
N ALA A 200 -28.39 -3.56 8.50
CA ALA A 200 -29.48 -3.04 7.68
C ALA A 200 -29.39 -1.51 7.47
N VAL A 201 -28.19 -0.91 7.60
CA VAL A 201 -28.04 0.55 7.67
C VAL A 201 -28.48 1.20 6.36
N THR A 202 -29.34 2.21 6.50
CA THR A 202 -29.83 3.03 5.37
C THR A 202 -29.68 4.52 5.64
N SER A 203 -29.39 4.91 6.88
CA SER A 203 -29.23 6.31 7.28
C SER A 203 -28.14 6.47 8.34
N VAL A 204 -27.02 7.04 7.91
CA VAL A 204 -25.93 7.55 8.76
C VAL A 204 -25.37 8.77 8.04
N ASP A 205 -25.11 9.87 8.75
CA ASP A 205 -24.68 11.14 8.14
C ASP A 205 -23.36 11.60 8.76
N PHE A 206 -22.29 11.61 7.98
CA PHE A 206 -20.95 12.01 8.40
C PHE A 206 -20.65 13.50 8.19
N ALA A 207 -21.59 14.30 7.67
CA ALA A 207 -21.33 15.68 7.23
C ALA A 207 -20.72 16.60 8.29
N GLN A 208 -21.00 16.36 9.58
CA GLN A 208 -20.53 17.20 10.69
C GLN A 208 -19.37 16.58 11.49
N MET A 209 -18.90 15.40 11.09
CA MET A 209 -17.82 14.69 11.79
C MET A 209 -16.50 15.45 11.64
N GLN A 210 -15.83 15.74 12.76
CA GLN A 210 -14.59 16.52 12.78
C GLN A 210 -13.36 15.61 12.73
N LEU A 211 -12.89 15.28 11.52
CA LEU A 211 -11.78 14.34 11.32
C LEU A 211 -10.37 14.96 11.40
N HIS A 212 -10.24 16.29 11.47
CA HIS A 212 -8.94 16.99 11.45
C HIS A 212 -8.02 16.46 10.33
N ASP A 213 -6.76 16.12 10.60
CA ASP A 213 -5.86 15.52 9.63
C ASP A 213 -5.88 13.97 9.68
N HIS A 214 -6.80 13.36 10.43
CA HIS A 214 -6.87 11.91 10.59
C HIS A 214 -7.30 11.20 9.30
N VAL A 215 -6.78 9.99 9.12
CA VAL A 215 -7.01 9.14 7.94
C VAL A 215 -7.89 7.97 8.34
N ILE A 216 -8.89 7.64 7.54
CA ILE A 216 -9.84 6.55 7.80
C ILE A 216 -9.39 5.28 7.08
N ASP A 217 -9.33 4.18 7.85
CA ASP A 217 -9.35 2.84 7.31
C ASP A 217 -10.80 2.37 7.18
N ALA A 218 -11.35 2.43 5.97
CA ALA A 218 -12.74 2.08 5.65
C ALA A 218 -12.86 0.64 5.12
N THR A 219 -11.88 -0.23 5.41
CA THR A 219 -11.92 -1.64 4.99
C THR A 219 -13.23 -2.28 5.41
N ALA A 220 -13.98 -2.85 4.46
CA ALA A 220 -15.23 -3.55 4.72
C ALA A 220 -16.33 -2.73 5.43
N MET A 221 -16.21 -1.39 5.49
CA MET A 221 -17.05 -0.54 6.35
C MET A 221 -18.55 -0.79 6.18
N PHE A 222 -19.03 -1.06 4.96
CA PHE A 222 -20.43 -1.32 4.61
C PHE A 222 -20.63 -2.66 3.91
N ALA A 223 -19.70 -3.60 4.05
CA ALA A 223 -19.80 -4.85 3.32
C ALA A 223 -20.93 -5.74 3.83
N GLU A 224 -21.56 -6.48 2.91
CA GLU A 224 -22.73 -7.32 3.16
C GLU A 224 -23.90 -6.54 3.82
N SER A 225 -23.89 -5.20 3.75
CA SER A 225 -24.93 -4.37 4.34
C SER A 225 -26.09 -4.12 3.37
N ALA A 226 -27.26 -3.77 3.92
CA ALA A 226 -28.44 -3.41 3.15
C ALA A 226 -28.42 -1.95 2.63
N VAL A 227 -27.24 -1.30 2.60
CA VAL A 227 -27.12 0.06 2.06
C VAL A 227 -27.47 0.06 0.57
N THR A 228 -28.38 0.94 0.16
CA THR A 228 -28.85 1.04 -1.24
C THR A 228 -28.41 2.34 -1.93
N ASP A 229 -28.18 3.38 -1.14
CA ASP A 229 -27.76 4.71 -1.57
C ASP A 229 -26.82 5.33 -0.51
N ILE A 230 -25.72 5.92 -0.96
CA ILE A 230 -24.71 6.56 -0.10
C ILE A 230 -24.69 8.08 -0.26
N GLN A 231 -25.51 8.64 -1.16
CA GLN A 231 -25.42 10.05 -1.56
C GLN A 231 -25.82 11.00 -0.43
N ARG A 232 -26.62 10.54 0.52
CA ARG A 232 -27.00 11.29 1.73
C ARG A 232 -26.15 11.00 2.95
N MET A 233 -25.18 10.09 2.83
CA MET A 233 -24.35 9.73 3.96
C MET A 233 -23.18 10.70 4.18
N HIS A 234 -22.84 11.51 3.17
CA HIS A 234 -21.70 12.44 3.21
C HIS A 234 -20.41 11.75 3.66
N ILE A 235 -20.16 10.55 3.14
CA ILE A 235 -18.95 9.77 3.45
C ILE A 235 -17.72 10.63 3.14
N PRO A 236 -16.77 10.78 4.08
CA PRO A 236 -15.61 11.66 3.96
C PRO A 236 -14.52 10.99 3.10
N PHE A 237 -14.75 10.83 1.80
CA PHE A 237 -13.87 10.08 0.89
C PHE A 237 -12.43 10.62 0.85
N ALA A 238 -12.23 11.94 0.97
CA ALA A 238 -10.91 12.56 1.02
C ALA A 238 -10.10 12.17 2.27
N HIS A 239 -10.75 11.74 3.36
CA HIS A 239 -10.08 11.24 4.55
C HIS A 239 -9.77 9.75 4.48
N ILE A 240 -10.35 8.99 3.53
CA ILE A 240 -10.14 7.56 3.43
C ILE A 240 -8.76 7.28 2.82
N GLY A 241 -7.98 6.40 3.47
CA GLY A 241 -6.72 5.88 2.92
C GLY A 241 -6.74 4.40 2.59
N CYS A 242 -7.81 3.68 2.94
CA CYS A 242 -8.04 2.31 2.50
C CYS A 242 -9.53 2.04 2.37
N ALA A 243 -9.95 1.53 1.21
CA ALA A 243 -11.34 1.21 0.90
C ALA A 243 -11.51 -0.26 0.45
N LEU A 244 -10.59 -1.13 0.88
CA LEU A 244 -10.63 -2.56 0.59
C LEU A 244 -12.01 -3.14 0.94
N GLY A 245 -12.71 -3.67 -0.06
CA GLY A 245 -14.03 -4.29 0.13
C GLY A 245 -15.07 -3.38 0.77
N MET A 246 -14.91 -2.04 0.75
CA MET A 246 -15.75 -1.11 1.51
C MET A 246 -17.26 -1.34 1.34
N PHE A 247 -17.69 -1.71 0.12
CA PHE A 247 -19.08 -2.01 -0.23
C PHE A 247 -19.28 -3.42 -0.78
N HIS A 248 -18.35 -4.35 -0.53
CA HIS A 248 -18.43 -5.74 -0.99
C HIS A 248 -19.78 -6.37 -0.63
N SER A 249 -20.46 -7.01 -1.59
CA SER A 249 -21.75 -7.69 -1.39
C SER A 249 -22.86 -6.80 -0.79
N SER A 250 -22.78 -5.48 -0.99
CA SER A 250 -23.84 -4.55 -0.56
C SER A 250 -24.99 -4.45 -1.57
N GLN A 251 -26.12 -3.88 -1.15
CA GLN A 251 -27.32 -3.68 -1.99
C GLN A 251 -27.33 -2.34 -2.75
N LEU A 252 -26.15 -1.76 -3.00
CA LEU A 252 -26.03 -0.48 -3.68
C LEU A 252 -26.65 -0.54 -5.08
N HIS A 253 -27.39 0.52 -5.43
CA HIS A 253 -28.02 0.64 -6.75
C HIS A 253 -27.24 1.59 -7.67
N ASN A 254 -27.07 2.85 -7.26
CA ASN A 254 -26.33 3.85 -8.02
C ASN A 254 -25.32 4.53 -7.10
N VAL A 255 -24.09 4.64 -7.58
CA VAL A 255 -22.98 5.17 -6.80
C VAL A 255 -22.37 6.34 -7.54
N VAL A 256 -22.25 7.48 -6.85
CA VAL A 256 -21.38 8.57 -7.22
C VAL A 256 -20.35 8.73 -6.10
N ILE A 257 -19.07 8.58 -6.45
CA ILE A 257 -17.95 8.84 -5.54
C ILE A 257 -17.45 10.23 -5.86
N GLU A 258 -17.82 11.19 -5.01
CA GLU A 258 -17.42 12.59 -5.12
C GLU A 258 -17.26 13.18 -3.71
N ASP A 259 -16.45 14.23 -3.62
CA ASP A 259 -16.32 15.06 -2.43
C ASP A 259 -16.72 16.50 -2.76
N GLU A 260 -16.64 17.41 -1.78
CA GLU A 260 -16.95 18.82 -2.03
C GLU A 260 -16.12 19.42 -3.19
N LEU A 261 -16.71 20.38 -3.92
CA LEU A 261 -16.05 21.03 -5.04
C LEU A 261 -14.77 21.74 -4.55
N ASN A 262 -13.61 21.38 -5.12
CA ASN A 262 -12.25 21.81 -4.69
C ASN A 262 -11.74 21.20 -3.37
N ALA A 263 -12.27 20.05 -2.94
CA ALA A 263 -11.61 19.24 -1.92
C ALA A 263 -10.17 18.89 -2.33
N ALA A 264 -9.29 18.70 -1.34
CA ALA A 264 -7.93 18.26 -1.59
C ALA A 264 -7.93 16.90 -2.33
N PRO A 265 -6.94 16.62 -3.19
CA PRO A 265 -6.79 15.32 -3.83
C PRO A 265 -6.83 14.17 -2.82
N ALA A 266 -7.50 13.08 -3.15
CA ALA A 266 -7.56 11.87 -2.34
C ALA A 266 -6.28 11.02 -2.50
N THR A 267 -5.12 11.63 -2.24
CA THR A 267 -3.79 11.02 -2.43
C THR A 267 -3.53 9.82 -1.52
N MET A 268 -4.31 9.65 -0.46
CA MET A 268 -4.16 8.52 0.45
C MET A 268 -4.67 7.19 -0.12
N TRP A 269 -5.45 7.21 -1.21
CA TRP A 269 -5.98 6.00 -1.82
C TRP A 269 -4.89 5.29 -2.62
N THR A 270 -4.52 4.08 -2.21
CA THR A 270 -3.60 3.21 -2.96
C THR A 270 -4.27 1.93 -3.47
N ASP A 271 -5.28 1.44 -2.74
CA ASP A 271 -5.92 0.14 -2.97
C ASP A 271 -7.46 0.24 -2.86
N VAL A 272 -8.15 -0.14 -3.94
CA VAL A 272 -9.62 -0.25 -4.05
C VAL A 272 -10.09 -1.67 -4.35
N THR A 273 -9.27 -2.65 -3.98
CA THR A 273 -9.55 -4.08 -4.16
C THR A 273 -10.93 -4.44 -3.62
N GLU A 274 -11.70 -5.19 -4.41
CA GLU A 274 -13.02 -5.73 -4.06
C GLU A 274 -14.09 -4.70 -3.62
N MET A 275 -13.86 -3.39 -3.80
CA MET A 275 -14.71 -2.34 -3.25
C MET A 275 -16.20 -2.52 -3.59
N PHE A 276 -16.54 -3.00 -4.78
CA PHE A 276 -17.90 -3.27 -5.26
C PHE A 276 -18.09 -4.72 -5.73
N LYS A 277 -17.24 -5.64 -5.27
CA LYS A 277 -17.35 -7.06 -5.61
C LYS A 277 -18.73 -7.59 -5.19
N ASN A 278 -19.33 -8.43 -6.01
CA ASN A 278 -20.60 -9.12 -5.74
C ASN A 278 -21.77 -8.16 -5.39
N CYS A 279 -21.75 -6.91 -5.85
CA CYS A 279 -22.89 -6.00 -5.73
C CYS A 279 -23.93 -6.33 -6.82
N GLU A 280 -24.84 -7.24 -6.51
CA GLU A 280 -25.79 -7.81 -7.48
C GLU A 280 -26.89 -6.85 -7.94
N ASP A 281 -27.15 -5.76 -7.21
CA ASP A 281 -28.15 -4.74 -7.56
C ASP A 281 -27.55 -3.49 -8.23
N LEU A 282 -26.22 -3.36 -8.22
CA LEU A 282 -25.50 -2.19 -8.72
C LEU A 282 -25.78 -1.98 -10.22
N GLN A 283 -26.17 -0.76 -10.59
CA GLN A 283 -26.50 -0.38 -11.96
C GLN A 283 -25.48 0.60 -12.54
N THR A 284 -25.13 1.64 -11.78
CA THR A 284 -24.22 2.70 -12.26
C THR A 284 -23.20 3.10 -11.22
N VAL A 285 -21.97 3.31 -11.66
CA VAL A 285 -20.88 3.88 -10.86
C VAL A 285 -20.28 5.05 -11.61
N VAL A 286 -20.22 6.20 -10.94
CA VAL A 286 -19.56 7.42 -11.46
C VAL A 286 -18.54 7.88 -10.44
N TRP A 287 -17.27 7.86 -10.82
CA TRP A 287 -16.16 8.29 -10.00
C TRP A 287 -15.69 9.68 -10.43
N LYS A 288 -15.83 10.66 -9.54
CA LYS A 288 -15.41 12.05 -9.77
C LYS A 288 -14.29 12.50 -8.83
N LEU A 289 -14.00 11.72 -7.80
CA LEU A 289 -12.93 11.99 -6.84
C LEU A 289 -11.56 11.84 -7.50
N TYR A 290 -10.73 12.87 -7.42
CA TYR A 290 -9.34 12.79 -7.90
C TYR A 290 -8.49 11.95 -6.93
N ALA A 291 -8.07 10.75 -7.36
CA ALA A 291 -7.39 9.74 -6.55
C ALA A 291 -6.15 9.18 -7.29
N PRO A 292 -5.10 10.00 -7.46
CA PRO A 292 -3.99 9.70 -8.37
C PRO A 292 -3.11 8.52 -7.95
N ASN A 293 -3.10 8.19 -6.65
CA ASN A 293 -2.20 7.20 -6.08
C ASN A 293 -2.74 5.76 -6.11
N ILE A 294 -3.94 5.53 -6.64
CA ILE A 294 -4.50 4.18 -6.73
C ILE A 294 -3.64 3.35 -7.70
N THR A 295 -3.03 2.28 -7.22
CA THR A 295 -2.23 1.34 -8.02
C THR A 295 -2.89 -0.03 -8.16
N THR A 296 -3.83 -0.33 -7.24
CA THR A 296 -4.46 -1.65 -7.11
C THR A 296 -5.99 -1.53 -7.17
N MET A 297 -6.60 -2.31 -8.06
CA MET A 297 -8.06 -2.41 -8.24
C MET A 297 -8.52 -3.87 -8.45
N ASN A 298 -7.79 -4.83 -7.88
CA ASN A 298 -8.09 -6.25 -8.01
C ASN A 298 -9.55 -6.55 -7.64
N ARG A 299 -10.24 -7.30 -8.49
CA ARG A 299 -11.63 -7.73 -8.30
C ARG A 299 -12.64 -6.63 -7.95
N MET A 300 -12.36 -5.35 -8.25
CA MET A 300 -13.14 -4.20 -7.80
C MET A 300 -14.64 -4.32 -8.11
N PHE A 301 -15.01 -4.83 -9.29
CA PHE A 301 -16.39 -5.00 -9.74
C PHE A 301 -16.77 -6.47 -10.00
N THR A 302 -15.93 -7.44 -9.64
CA THR A 302 -16.15 -8.86 -9.96
C THR A 302 -17.53 -9.34 -9.51
N LEU A 303 -18.24 -10.08 -10.38
CA LEU A 303 -19.60 -10.59 -10.14
C LEU A 303 -20.67 -9.51 -9.89
N SER A 304 -20.39 -8.23 -10.15
CA SER A 304 -21.39 -7.17 -10.03
C SER A 304 -22.34 -7.13 -11.24
N SER A 305 -23.56 -6.61 -11.01
CA SER A 305 -24.57 -6.43 -12.08
C SER A 305 -24.49 -5.08 -12.80
N VAL A 306 -23.37 -4.36 -12.64
CA VAL A 306 -23.21 -2.98 -13.11
C VAL A 306 -23.36 -2.88 -14.63
N LYS A 307 -24.10 -1.85 -15.09
CA LYS A 307 -24.33 -1.57 -16.50
C LYS A 307 -23.42 -0.47 -17.03
N SER A 308 -23.18 0.57 -16.24
CA SER A 308 -22.37 1.70 -16.64
C SER A 308 -21.34 2.04 -15.57
N ILE A 309 -20.08 2.09 -15.96
CA ILE A 309 -18.97 2.51 -15.12
C ILE A 309 -18.27 3.70 -15.76
N ASP A 310 -18.12 4.78 -15.01
CA ASP A 310 -17.27 5.93 -15.35
C ASP A 310 -16.21 6.10 -14.25
N LEU A 311 -14.95 5.78 -14.57
CA LEU A 311 -13.80 5.93 -13.68
C LEU A 311 -12.92 7.15 -14.04
N ASP A 312 -13.41 8.07 -14.86
CA ASP A 312 -12.58 9.15 -15.40
C ASP A 312 -12.02 10.08 -14.32
N GLY A 313 -12.74 10.27 -13.21
CA GLY A 313 -12.29 11.10 -12.10
C GLY A 313 -11.13 10.51 -11.31
N MET A 314 -10.92 9.19 -11.36
CA MET A 314 -9.89 8.52 -10.57
C MET A 314 -8.49 9.03 -10.93
N GLN A 315 -8.25 9.31 -12.21
CA GLN A 315 -6.97 9.82 -12.75
C GLN A 315 -5.74 9.06 -12.23
N SER A 316 -5.86 7.73 -12.07
CA SER A 316 -4.73 6.89 -11.66
C SER A 316 -3.74 6.72 -12.81
N SER A 317 -2.46 6.88 -12.53
CA SER A 317 -1.46 6.83 -13.60
C SER A 317 -0.62 5.56 -13.62
N SER A 318 -0.85 4.63 -12.70
CA SER A 318 0.06 3.47 -12.54
C SER A 318 -0.67 2.27 -11.95
N ILE A 319 -1.76 1.87 -12.59
CA ILE A 319 -2.42 0.61 -12.25
C ILE A 319 -1.44 -0.52 -12.56
N SER A 320 -0.86 -1.10 -11.51
CA SER A 320 0.03 -2.25 -11.55
C SER A 320 -0.72 -3.53 -11.21
N GLU A 321 -1.88 -3.44 -10.57
CA GLU A 321 -2.68 -4.59 -10.17
C GLU A 321 -4.16 -4.34 -10.50
N ALA A 322 -4.70 -5.10 -11.45
CA ALA A 322 -6.12 -5.07 -11.84
C ALA A 322 -6.68 -6.46 -12.14
N ASP A 323 -6.16 -7.49 -11.47
CA ASP A 323 -6.59 -8.87 -11.65
C ASP A 323 -8.11 -8.98 -11.46
N GLU A 324 -8.79 -9.59 -12.43
CA GLU A 324 -10.22 -9.84 -12.42
C GLU A 324 -11.12 -8.59 -12.19
N ALA A 325 -10.62 -7.36 -12.34
CA ALA A 325 -11.34 -6.16 -11.85
C ALA A 325 -12.75 -5.98 -12.43
N PHE A 326 -12.99 -6.43 -13.67
CA PHE A 326 -14.31 -6.45 -14.31
C PHE A 326 -14.79 -7.87 -14.64
N SER A 327 -14.20 -8.89 -14.01
CA SER A 327 -14.53 -10.30 -14.24
C SER A 327 -16.01 -10.57 -13.93
N ASP A 328 -16.67 -11.34 -14.78
CA ASP A 328 -18.08 -11.75 -14.66
C ASP A 328 -19.07 -10.57 -14.51
N CYS A 329 -18.72 -9.38 -14.97
CA CYS A 329 -19.63 -8.23 -15.11
C CYS A 329 -20.58 -8.42 -16.31
N HIS A 330 -21.47 -9.41 -16.25
CA HIS A 330 -22.24 -9.88 -17.41
C HIS A 330 -23.25 -8.86 -17.98
N LYS A 331 -23.59 -7.80 -17.23
CA LYS A 331 -24.53 -6.73 -17.62
C LYS A 331 -23.83 -5.43 -18.05
N LEU A 332 -22.50 -5.37 -18.02
CA LEU A 332 -21.75 -4.17 -18.34
C LEU A 332 -21.99 -3.79 -19.81
N GLU A 333 -22.44 -2.56 -20.05
CA GLU A 333 -22.78 -1.98 -21.34
C GLU A 333 -21.75 -0.90 -21.75
N THR A 334 -21.35 -0.05 -20.79
CA THR A 334 -20.41 1.04 -21.00
C THR A 334 -19.37 1.14 -19.90
N LEU A 335 -18.09 1.31 -20.29
CA LEU A 335 -16.97 1.51 -19.37
C LEU A 335 -16.09 2.67 -19.84
N SER A 336 -15.83 3.64 -18.97
CA SER A 336 -14.85 4.71 -19.20
C SER A 336 -13.71 4.64 -18.21
N MET A 337 -12.48 4.63 -18.74
CA MET A 337 -11.21 4.64 -18.01
C MET A 337 -10.26 5.64 -18.69
N ARG A 338 -10.77 6.83 -19.05
CA ARG A 338 -10.06 7.81 -19.89
C ARG A 338 -8.70 8.20 -19.32
N ASN A 339 -8.63 8.31 -18.01
CA ASN A 339 -7.49 8.85 -17.29
C ASN A 339 -6.77 7.76 -16.49
N MET A 340 -6.85 6.51 -16.95
CA MET A 340 -6.16 5.39 -16.32
C MET A 340 -4.98 4.92 -17.16
N HIS A 341 -3.83 4.75 -16.53
CA HIS A 341 -2.63 4.21 -17.16
C HIS A 341 -2.20 2.91 -16.47
N PHE A 342 -2.08 1.85 -17.28
CA PHE A 342 -1.66 0.52 -16.85
C PHE A 342 -0.15 0.37 -17.05
N VAL A 343 0.53 -0.11 -16.01
CA VAL A 343 1.99 -0.37 -15.99
C VAL A 343 2.26 -1.86 -15.80
N VAL A 344 3.52 -2.26 -15.96
CA VAL A 344 3.93 -3.67 -15.79
C VAL A 344 3.49 -4.17 -14.41
N GLY A 345 2.71 -5.25 -14.40
CA GLY A 345 2.18 -5.85 -13.19
C GLY A 345 1.14 -6.93 -13.50
N TYR A 346 0.24 -7.21 -12.54
CA TYR A 346 -0.76 -8.29 -12.61
C TYR A 346 -2.10 -7.75 -13.10
N HIS A 347 -2.52 -8.19 -14.30
CA HIS A 347 -3.77 -7.78 -14.94
C HIS A 347 -4.55 -8.97 -15.50
N ASP A 348 -4.35 -10.13 -14.92
CA ASP A 348 -4.90 -11.39 -15.39
C ASP A 348 -6.43 -11.41 -15.22
N GLN A 349 -7.12 -11.96 -16.22
CA GLN A 349 -8.58 -12.10 -16.23
C GLN A 349 -9.36 -10.78 -16.09
N LEU A 350 -8.77 -9.63 -16.39
CA LEU A 350 -9.37 -8.30 -16.22
C LEU A 350 -10.81 -8.20 -16.76
N PHE A 351 -11.07 -8.79 -17.93
CA PHE A 351 -12.40 -8.86 -18.57
C PHE A 351 -12.92 -10.28 -18.76
N ALA A 352 -12.48 -11.24 -17.94
CA ALA A 352 -12.97 -12.61 -18.01
C ALA A 352 -14.49 -12.66 -17.77
N GLY A 353 -15.20 -13.52 -18.50
CA GLY A 353 -16.66 -13.64 -18.35
C GLY A 353 -17.48 -12.42 -18.75
N VAL A 354 -16.85 -11.31 -19.19
CA VAL A 354 -17.58 -10.15 -19.72
C VAL A 354 -18.28 -10.56 -21.02
N SER A 355 -19.59 -10.34 -21.05
CA SER A 355 -20.43 -10.78 -22.15
C SER A 355 -20.42 -9.77 -23.31
N ARG A 356 -21.09 -10.12 -24.42
CA ARG A 356 -21.28 -9.20 -25.56
C ARG A 356 -22.15 -7.98 -25.25
N THR A 357 -22.61 -7.80 -24.01
CA THR A 357 -23.33 -6.59 -23.57
C THR A 357 -22.45 -5.35 -23.61
N LEU A 358 -21.13 -5.48 -23.39
CA LEU A 358 -20.22 -4.33 -23.37
C LEU A 358 -20.06 -3.80 -24.80
N HIS A 359 -20.74 -2.71 -25.11
CA HIS A 359 -20.74 -2.11 -26.44
C HIS A 359 -19.87 -0.87 -26.56
N THR A 360 -19.47 -0.25 -25.44
CA THR A 360 -18.63 0.94 -25.46
C THR A 360 -17.57 0.88 -24.36
N ILE A 361 -16.30 1.02 -24.74
CA ILE A 361 -15.18 1.16 -23.81
C ILE A 361 -14.33 2.37 -24.19
N THR A 362 -13.94 3.19 -23.21
CA THR A 362 -13.03 4.33 -23.42
C THR A 362 -11.73 4.11 -22.65
N LEU A 363 -10.60 4.15 -23.38
CA LEU A 363 -9.25 3.85 -22.89
C LEU A 363 -8.22 4.72 -23.62
N THR A 364 -7.05 4.94 -23.01
CA THR A 364 -5.91 5.49 -23.76
C THR A 364 -5.38 4.46 -24.75
N LYS A 365 -4.85 4.95 -25.88
CA LYS A 365 -4.19 4.09 -26.87
C LYS A 365 -2.97 3.36 -26.27
N ALA A 366 -2.28 3.99 -25.32
CA ALA A 366 -1.20 3.41 -24.53
C ALA A 366 -1.67 2.20 -23.70
N SER A 367 -2.82 2.28 -23.05
CA SER A 367 -3.41 1.17 -22.28
C SER A 367 -3.80 0.00 -23.19
N VAL A 368 -4.37 0.28 -24.36
CA VAL A 368 -4.66 -0.77 -25.37
C VAL A 368 -3.39 -1.53 -25.77
N ASN A 369 -2.29 -0.82 -26.01
CA ASN A 369 -1.01 -1.46 -26.34
C ASN A 369 -0.49 -2.33 -25.21
N HIS A 370 -0.51 -1.79 -23.98
CA HIS A 370 0.00 -2.47 -22.81
C HIS A 370 -0.77 -3.77 -22.55
N LEU A 371 -2.10 -3.68 -22.46
CA LEU A 371 -2.96 -4.83 -22.19
C LEU A 371 -2.90 -5.88 -23.30
N TYR A 372 -2.83 -5.46 -24.58
CA TYR A 372 -2.65 -6.40 -25.69
C TYR A 372 -1.29 -7.12 -25.65
N ASN A 373 -0.21 -6.37 -25.37
CA ASN A 373 1.12 -6.95 -25.29
C ASN A 373 1.22 -7.96 -24.14
N LEU A 374 0.68 -7.62 -22.97
CA LEU A 374 0.60 -8.54 -21.84
C LEU A 374 -0.06 -9.87 -22.24
N HIS A 375 -1.15 -9.81 -23.01
CA HIS A 375 -1.83 -11.01 -23.49
C HIS A 375 -0.94 -11.89 -24.37
N ILE A 376 -0.26 -11.33 -25.37
CA ILE A 376 0.54 -12.12 -26.31
C ILE A 376 1.89 -12.59 -25.73
N THR A 377 2.38 -11.93 -24.68
CA THR A 377 3.62 -12.32 -23.99
C THR A 377 3.40 -13.26 -22.82
N SER A 378 2.15 -13.43 -22.37
CA SER A 378 1.85 -14.33 -21.27
C SER A 378 2.13 -15.78 -21.67
N ILE A 379 2.81 -16.51 -20.78
CA ILE A 379 2.98 -17.97 -20.93
C ILE A 379 1.65 -18.72 -20.71
N TYR A 380 0.64 -18.03 -20.16
CA TYR A 380 -0.72 -18.50 -20.00
C TYR A 380 -1.57 -17.92 -21.13
N ASN A 381 -1.92 -18.74 -22.13
CA ASN A 381 -2.60 -18.33 -23.37
C ASN A 381 -4.03 -17.70 -23.22
N GLU A 382 -4.45 -17.29 -22.02
CA GLU A 382 -5.86 -16.98 -21.69
C GLU A 382 -6.06 -15.77 -20.76
N THR A 383 -5.16 -14.79 -20.71
CA THR A 383 -5.23 -13.70 -19.71
C THR A 383 -6.40 -12.70 -19.83
N ASN A 384 -7.25 -12.75 -20.86
CA ASN A 384 -8.47 -11.92 -21.03
C ASN A 384 -8.31 -10.42 -20.63
N THR A 385 -7.16 -9.82 -20.96
CA THR A 385 -6.76 -8.44 -20.55
C THR A 385 -7.50 -7.32 -21.29
N LEU A 386 -8.14 -7.64 -22.43
CA LEU A 386 -9.02 -6.77 -23.18
C LEU A 386 -10.36 -7.49 -23.40
N PRO A 387 -11.49 -6.75 -23.47
CA PRO A 387 -12.80 -7.37 -23.56
C PRO A 387 -12.97 -8.10 -24.89
N LEU A 388 -13.45 -9.34 -24.81
CA LEU A 388 -13.72 -10.22 -25.96
C LEU A 388 -12.50 -10.39 -26.88
N LEU A 389 -11.29 -10.31 -26.32
CA LEU A 389 -10.03 -10.35 -27.05
C LEU A 389 -9.87 -11.58 -27.94
N ASN A 390 -10.32 -12.74 -27.44
CA ASN A 390 -10.26 -14.01 -28.14
C ASN A 390 -11.44 -14.26 -29.10
N ASP A 391 -12.41 -13.35 -29.18
CA ASP A 391 -13.60 -13.49 -30.04
C ASP A 391 -13.37 -12.84 -31.42
N THR A 392 -12.98 -13.66 -32.39
CA THR A 392 -12.67 -13.22 -33.77
C THR A 392 -13.87 -12.65 -34.54
N ALA A 393 -15.10 -12.86 -34.05
CA ALA A 393 -16.30 -12.28 -34.65
C ALA A 393 -16.58 -10.84 -34.17
N VAL A 394 -15.83 -10.37 -33.17
CA VAL A 394 -15.98 -9.03 -32.57
C VAL A 394 -14.88 -8.10 -33.07
N VAL A 395 -15.27 -6.90 -33.46
CA VAL A 395 -14.37 -5.80 -33.81
C VAL A 395 -14.79 -4.53 -33.09
N TRP A 396 -13.81 -3.69 -32.80
CA TRP A 396 -13.99 -2.44 -32.07
C TRP A 396 -13.77 -1.28 -33.04
N SER A 397 -14.69 -0.32 -33.06
CA SER A 397 -14.71 0.78 -34.03
C SER A 397 -14.43 2.12 -33.37
N VAL A 398 -13.61 2.93 -34.04
CA VAL A 398 -13.40 4.34 -33.73
C VAL A 398 -13.81 5.12 -34.97
N GLY A 399 -14.89 5.89 -34.88
CA GLY A 399 -15.59 6.38 -36.07
C GLY A 399 -16.06 5.22 -36.96
N ASP A 400 -15.76 5.28 -38.26
CA ASP A 400 -16.17 4.29 -39.26
C ASP A 400 -15.12 3.17 -39.48
N GLU A 401 -14.09 3.07 -38.63
CA GLU A 401 -13.00 2.10 -38.79
C GLU A 401 -13.12 0.90 -37.83
N PRO A 402 -13.66 -0.26 -38.27
CA PRO A 402 -13.69 -1.47 -37.45
C PRO A 402 -12.34 -2.20 -37.49
N LYS A 403 -11.76 -2.47 -36.32
CA LYS A 403 -10.47 -3.18 -36.16
C LYS A 403 -10.53 -4.17 -35.00
N THR A 404 -9.74 -5.23 -35.05
CA THR A 404 -9.49 -6.11 -33.88
C THR A 404 -8.58 -5.42 -32.87
N TRP A 405 -8.47 -5.96 -31.64
CA TRP A 405 -7.53 -5.40 -30.67
C TRP A 405 -6.07 -5.47 -31.11
N HIS A 406 -5.67 -6.52 -31.82
CA HIS A 406 -4.35 -6.60 -32.45
C HIS A 406 -4.10 -5.44 -33.42
N GLN A 407 -5.06 -5.20 -34.33
CA GLN A 407 -4.98 -4.10 -35.29
C GLN A 407 -5.00 -2.73 -34.60
N TRP A 408 -5.73 -2.60 -33.49
CA TRP A 408 -5.66 -1.40 -32.68
C TRP A 408 -4.32 -1.25 -32.00
N ALA A 409 -3.74 -2.30 -31.42
CA ALA A 409 -2.43 -2.26 -30.78
C ALA A 409 -1.34 -1.79 -31.77
N ASP A 410 -1.33 -2.35 -32.98
CA ASP A 410 -0.39 -2.00 -34.04
C ASP A 410 -0.65 -0.64 -34.71
N ASN A 411 -1.80 -0.02 -34.44
CA ASN A 411 -2.16 1.26 -35.05
C ASN A 411 -1.28 2.41 -34.51
N THR A 412 -0.40 2.94 -35.36
CA THR A 412 0.51 4.05 -35.05
C THR A 412 -0.05 5.45 -35.41
N THR A 413 -1.26 5.53 -35.97
CA THR A 413 -1.87 6.80 -36.39
C THR A 413 -2.50 7.59 -35.25
N ILE A 414 -2.79 6.91 -34.13
CA ILE A 414 -3.35 7.52 -32.92
C ILE A 414 -2.21 7.69 -31.93
N ASP A 415 -2.05 8.90 -31.40
CA ASP A 415 -1.12 9.19 -30.32
C ASP A 415 -1.42 8.27 -29.11
N PRO A 416 -0.42 7.53 -28.57
CA PRO A 416 -0.57 6.70 -27.38
C PRO A 416 -1.24 7.42 -26.18
N ALA A 417 -1.04 8.73 -26.02
CA ALA A 417 -1.59 9.51 -24.92
C ALA A 417 -3.08 9.86 -25.09
N ILE A 418 -3.62 9.75 -26.31
CA ILE A 418 -5.02 10.09 -26.57
C ILE A 418 -5.94 8.97 -26.07
N SER A 419 -6.97 9.39 -25.35
CA SER A 419 -8.09 8.53 -25.02
C SER A 419 -9.10 8.43 -26.14
N VAL A 420 -9.53 7.20 -26.38
CA VAL A 420 -10.33 6.81 -27.52
C VAL A 420 -11.52 6.00 -27.03
N THR A 421 -12.68 6.31 -27.57
CA THR A 421 -13.90 5.53 -27.34
C THR A 421 -14.04 4.49 -28.45
N PHE A 422 -13.99 3.22 -28.07
CA PHE A 422 -14.13 2.05 -28.92
C PHE A 422 -15.55 1.51 -28.81
N ASN A 423 -16.23 1.36 -29.95
CA ASN A 423 -17.58 0.82 -30.00
C ASN A 423 -17.57 -0.60 -30.58
N GLN A 424 -18.12 -1.55 -29.82
CA GLN A 424 -18.21 -2.94 -30.24
C GLN A 424 -19.11 -3.05 -31.48
N SER A 425 -18.71 -3.90 -32.42
CA SER A 425 -19.48 -4.23 -33.61
C SER A 425 -19.16 -5.66 -34.08
N ILE A 426 -20.09 -6.27 -34.80
CA ILE A 426 -19.91 -7.62 -35.33
C ILE A 426 -19.18 -7.54 -36.66
N ASN A 427 -18.13 -8.35 -36.82
CA ASN A 427 -17.40 -8.47 -38.07
C ASN A 427 -18.25 -9.17 -39.14
N LYS A 428 -19.00 -8.40 -39.94
CA LYS A 428 -19.88 -8.91 -41.00
C LYS A 428 -19.15 -9.64 -42.14
N LYS A 429 -17.80 -9.61 -42.19
CA LYS A 429 -16.99 -10.34 -43.19
C LYS A 429 -16.68 -11.79 -42.79
N ALA A 430 -17.04 -12.24 -41.59
CA ALA A 430 -16.75 -13.60 -41.13
C ALA A 430 -17.76 -14.67 -41.61
N ASN A 431 -18.68 -14.34 -42.53
CA ASN A 431 -19.68 -15.28 -43.03
C ASN A 431 -19.83 -15.27 -44.55
N THR A 432 -18.72 -15.32 -45.28
CA THR A 432 -18.67 -15.84 -46.65
C THR A 432 -17.29 -16.44 -46.95
N THR A 433 -17.34 -17.72 -47.32
CA THR A 433 -16.36 -18.53 -48.06
C THR A 433 -15.06 -18.98 -47.40
N SER A 434 -14.92 -20.30 -47.45
CA SER A 434 -13.74 -21.12 -47.26
C SER A 434 -12.73 -20.95 -48.41
N ASP A 435 -11.51 -21.38 -48.07
CA ASP A 435 -10.43 -21.93 -48.90
C ASP A 435 -9.57 -21.00 -49.78
N ASP A 436 -8.27 -21.23 -49.58
CA ASP A 436 -7.09 -20.94 -50.39
C ASP A 436 -6.68 -19.49 -50.65
N GLU A 437 -5.58 -19.10 -50.00
CA GLU A 437 -4.37 -18.75 -50.76
C GLU A 437 -3.09 -19.06 -49.96
N THR A 438 -2.35 -20.03 -50.47
CA THR A 438 -0.94 -20.31 -50.17
C THR A 438 -0.02 -19.23 -50.73
N SER A 439 0.93 -18.75 -49.92
CA SER A 439 2.34 -18.40 -50.22
C SER A 439 2.78 -17.29 -49.25
N ALA A 440 4.01 -17.15 -48.78
CA ALA A 440 5.26 -17.80 -49.14
C ALA A 440 6.12 -17.88 -47.87
N THR A 441 6.81 -19.00 -47.72
CA THR A 441 8.03 -19.06 -46.92
C THR A 441 9.03 -18.07 -47.49
N ASN A 442 9.32 -17.02 -46.74
CA ASN A 442 10.56 -16.24 -46.83
C ASN A 442 10.83 -15.63 -45.46
N THR A 443 11.19 -16.46 -44.50
CA THR A 443 12.07 -16.02 -43.42
C THR A 443 13.48 -16.20 -43.96
N THR A 444 14.04 -15.13 -44.54
CA THR A 444 15.48 -14.96 -44.47
C THR A 444 15.83 -14.94 -43.00
N ASP A 445 16.51 -16.02 -42.61
CA ASP A 445 17.25 -16.19 -41.39
C ASP A 445 18.29 -15.07 -41.30
N GLU A 446 17.89 -13.90 -40.80
CA GLU A 446 18.83 -12.96 -40.23
C GLU A 446 19.16 -13.50 -38.84
N SER A 447 20.24 -14.27 -38.80
CA SER A 447 21.03 -14.47 -37.58
C SER A 447 21.18 -13.13 -36.86
N PRO A 448 21.13 -13.08 -35.51
CA PRO A 448 21.46 -11.86 -34.80
C PRO A 448 22.89 -11.52 -35.19
N ALA A 449 23.07 -10.42 -35.93
CA ALA A 449 24.38 -9.86 -36.11
C ALA A 449 24.90 -9.54 -34.71
N ASN A 450 25.97 -10.22 -34.31
CA ASN A 450 26.85 -9.78 -33.25
C ASN A 450 27.41 -8.41 -33.66
N ASP A 451 26.67 -7.35 -33.38
CA ASP A 451 27.13 -5.98 -33.52
C ASP A 451 27.99 -5.61 -32.31
N ASN A 452 29.21 -6.14 -32.34
CA ASN A 452 30.29 -5.69 -31.48
C ASN A 452 30.74 -4.30 -31.95
N GLY A 453 30.36 -3.26 -31.22
CA GLY A 453 31.35 -2.22 -30.90
C GLY A 453 30.93 -0.75 -30.85
N SER A 454 29.80 -0.31 -31.40
CA SER A 454 29.42 1.13 -31.33
C SER A 454 27.90 1.29 -31.41
N LEU A 455 27.31 2.05 -30.48
CA LEU A 455 26.03 2.70 -30.77
C LEU A 455 26.41 3.96 -31.54
N ASP A 456 25.92 4.13 -32.78
CA ASP A 456 25.96 5.45 -33.40
C ASP A 456 25.29 6.47 -32.47
N PRO A 457 25.71 7.75 -32.42
CA PRO A 457 25.07 8.77 -31.61
C PRO A 457 23.55 8.75 -31.88
N MET A 458 22.76 8.43 -30.86
CA MET A 458 21.30 8.39 -30.93
C MET A 458 20.75 9.66 -30.30
N GLU A 459 19.88 10.37 -30.99
CA GLU A 459 19.12 11.48 -30.44
C GLU A 459 17.62 11.20 -30.49
N GLY A 460 16.88 11.82 -29.58
CA GLY A 460 15.44 11.70 -29.54
C GLY A 460 14.80 12.81 -28.73
N ASN A 461 13.50 12.67 -28.50
CA ASN A 461 12.70 13.64 -27.79
C ASN A 461 11.74 12.92 -26.84
N TRP A 462 11.66 13.41 -25.61
CA TRP A 462 10.76 12.95 -24.57
C TRP A 462 9.77 14.08 -24.25
N GLY A 463 8.62 14.08 -24.93
CA GLY A 463 7.54 15.03 -24.63
C GLY A 463 7.88 16.51 -24.84
N GLY A 464 8.77 16.84 -25.77
CA GLY A 464 9.33 18.17 -25.93
C GLY A 464 10.74 18.32 -25.38
N THR A 465 11.21 17.39 -24.54
CA THR A 465 12.57 17.40 -23.96
C THR A 465 13.56 16.62 -24.82
N PRO A 466 14.52 17.28 -25.51
CA PRO A 466 15.50 16.57 -26.32
C PRO A 466 16.47 15.76 -25.46
N TRP A 467 16.90 14.62 -25.97
CA TRP A 467 17.95 13.80 -25.36
C TRP A 467 18.89 13.26 -26.43
N TYR A 468 20.13 12.95 -26.05
CA TYR A 468 21.05 12.22 -26.93
C TYR A 468 22.00 11.32 -26.13
N ILE A 469 22.48 10.26 -26.77
CA ILE A 469 23.52 9.37 -26.26
C ILE A 469 24.83 9.76 -26.94
N ASP A 470 25.91 9.86 -26.16
CA ASP A 470 27.24 10.15 -26.68
C ASP A 470 27.72 9.12 -27.72
N ALA A 471 28.78 9.46 -28.45
CA ALA A 471 29.30 8.63 -29.55
C ALA A 471 29.84 7.27 -29.06
N GLU A 472 30.20 7.19 -27.79
CA GLU A 472 30.65 5.96 -27.13
C GLU A 472 29.49 5.07 -26.65
N GLY A 473 28.25 5.58 -26.63
CA GLY A 473 27.09 4.85 -26.11
C GLY A 473 27.05 4.74 -24.58
N GLN A 474 27.83 5.54 -23.86
CA GLN A 474 28.09 5.43 -22.42
C GLN A 474 27.33 6.46 -21.58
N GLU A 475 27.08 7.67 -22.11
CA GLU A 475 26.34 8.74 -21.40
C GLU A 475 25.06 9.12 -22.16
N LEU A 476 23.91 9.04 -21.48
CA LEU A 476 22.63 9.58 -21.92
C LEU A 476 22.46 10.99 -21.32
N ILE A 477 22.26 11.98 -22.19
CA ILE A 477 22.19 13.40 -21.82
C ILE A 477 20.79 13.92 -22.14
N ILE A 478 20.09 14.39 -21.11
CA ILE A 478 18.73 14.94 -21.20
C ILE A 478 18.81 16.46 -21.14
N ALA A 479 18.00 17.14 -21.96
CA ALA A 479 17.99 18.60 -22.14
C ALA A 479 19.39 19.17 -22.46
N PRO A 480 20.06 18.72 -23.54
CA PRO A 480 21.48 18.95 -23.76
C PRO A 480 21.88 20.41 -24.02
N LYS A 481 20.95 21.26 -24.47
CA LYS A 481 21.27 22.62 -24.98
C LYS A 481 20.69 23.76 -24.17
N GLN A 482 19.52 23.55 -23.56
CA GLN A 482 18.75 24.57 -22.85
C GLN A 482 17.71 23.88 -21.98
N ASP A 483 17.08 24.65 -21.10
CA ASP A 483 15.92 24.21 -20.34
C ASP A 483 14.83 23.68 -21.27
N ALA A 484 14.14 22.63 -20.82
CA ALA A 484 13.11 21.95 -21.55
C ALA A 484 11.97 21.55 -20.62
N GLU A 485 10.83 21.21 -21.21
CA GLU A 485 9.65 20.78 -20.47
C GLU A 485 9.14 19.46 -21.06
N VAL A 486 8.59 18.61 -20.20
CA VAL A 486 7.94 17.37 -20.61
C VAL A 486 6.45 17.64 -20.64
N ALA A 487 5.87 17.71 -21.85
CA ALA A 487 4.48 18.01 -22.08
C ALA A 487 3.55 17.08 -21.28
N MET A 488 2.47 17.64 -20.74
CA MET A 488 1.43 16.89 -20.05
C MET A 488 0.91 15.74 -20.92
N GLY A 489 0.76 14.55 -20.33
CA GLY A 489 0.35 13.32 -21.03
C GLY A 489 1.47 12.59 -21.80
N THR A 490 2.71 13.08 -21.75
CA THR A 490 3.85 12.35 -22.34
C THR A 490 4.05 11.00 -21.63
N PRO A 491 4.16 9.88 -22.36
CA PRO A 491 4.48 8.58 -21.78
C PRO A 491 5.84 8.55 -21.06
N VAL A 492 6.05 7.52 -20.25
CA VAL A 492 7.35 7.20 -19.64
C VAL A 492 8.48 7.24 -20.68
N PHE A 493 9.62 7.82 -20.30
CA PHE A 493 10.81 8.03 -21.13
C PHE A 493 11.22 6.82 -21.99
N THR A 494 11.16 5.61 -21.43
CA THR A 494 11.64 4.39 -22.10
C THR A 494 10.72 3.89 -23.20
N LYS A 495 9.47 4.36 -23.25
CA LYS A 495 8.46 3.93 -24.21
C LYS A 495 8.75 4.56 -25.58
N HIS A 496 8.68 3.74 -26.63
CA HIS A 496 8.85 4.18 -28.04
C HIS A 496 10.26 4.55 -28.49
N ILE A 497 11.31 4.25 -27.71
CA ILE A 497 12.71 4.42 -28.15
C ILE A 497 13.20 3.13 -28.84
N PRO A 498 13.57 3.17 -30.14
CA PRO A 498 14.13 2.01 -30.83
C PRO A 498 15.42 1.51 -30.16
N ARG A 499 15.67 0.20 -30.21
CA ARG A 499 16.89 -0.43 -29.64
C ARG A 499 17.09 -0.19 -28.13
N MET A 500 16.02 0.05 -27.37
CA MET A 500 16.09 0.31 -25.92
C MET A 500 16.87 -0.76 -25.14
N ASP A 501 16.76 -2.04 -25.51
CA ASP A 501 17.55 -3.10 -24.83
C ASP A 501 19.06 -2.92 -25.01
N SER A 502 19.50 -2.46 -26.18
CA SER A 502 20.91 -2.11 -26.42
C SER A 502 21.34 -0.86 -25.63
N ILE A 503 20.43 0.11 -25.47
CA ILE A 503 20.66 1.32 -24.68
C ILE A 503 20.81 0.95 -23.19
N ARG A 504 19.86 0.19 -22.65
CA ARG A 504 19.86 -0.35 -21.28
C ARG A 504 21.16 -1.09 -20.94
N ALA A 505 21.65 -1.89 -21.88
CA ALA A 505 22.87 -2.67 -21.72
C ALA A 505 24.17 -1.84 -21.80
N LYS A 506 24.15 -0.62 -22.38
CA LYS A 506 25.38 0.17 -22.64
C LYS A 506 25.48 1.46 -21.85
N VAL A 507 24.37 2.17 -21.61
CA VAL A 507 24.37 3.46 -20.91
C VAL A 507 24.83 3.26 -19.47
N ARG A 508 25.92 3.93 -19.12
CA ARG A 508 26.54 3.91 -17.78
C ARG A 508 26.27 5.14 -16.95
N PHE A 509 26.03 6.27 -17.61
CA PHE A 509 25.80 7.55 -16.98
C PHE A 509 24.56 8.19 -17.58
N VAL A 510 23.75 8.80 -16.72
CA VAL A 510 22.69 9.73 -17.13
C VAL A 510 23.04 11.10 -16.60
N ARG A 511 22.79 12.15 -17.39
CA ARG A 511 22.97 13.53 -16.95
C ARG A 511 21.82 14.41 -17.44
N PHE A 512 21.19 15.12 -16.51
CA PHE A 512 20.29 16.23 -16.84
C PHE A 512 21.14 17.49 -17.02
N ALA A 513 21.34 17.95 -18.26
CA ALA A 513 22.28 19.03 -18.56
C ALA A 513 21.72 20.41 -18.21
N HIS A 514 20.42 20.61 -18.38
CA HIS A 514 19.67 21.84 -18.09
C HIS A 514 18.36 21.49 -17.39
N ALA A 515 17.57 22.50 -16.98
CA ALA A 515 16.34 22.26 -16.24
C ALA A 515 15.33 21.47 -17.09
N VAL A 516 14.62 20.53 -16.45
CA VAL A 516 13.54 19.74 -17.06
C VAL A 516 12.29 19.89 -16.21
N THR A 517 11.31 20.63 -16.72
CA THR A 517 10.04 20.84 -16.01
C THR A 517 9.09 19.67 -16.24
N ILE A 518 8.63 19.10 -15.13
CA ILE A 518 7.66 18.01 -15.02
C ILE A 518 6.28 18.62 -14.80
N HIS A 519 5.32 18.25 -15.64
CA HIS A 519 3.93 18.75 -15.62
C HIS A 519 2.92 17.69 -15.16
N ASN A 520 3.36 16.44 -15.03
CA ASN A 520 2.54 15.35 -14.53
C ASN A 520 3.36 14.49 -13.56
N GLU A 521 2.71 14.15 -12.46
CA GLU A 521 3.32 13.51 -11.29
C GLU A 521 3.88 12.09 -11.53
N HIS A 522 3.57 11.46 -12.67
CA HIS A 522 4.05 10.12 -13.02
C HIS A 522 5.05 10.08 -14.18
N GLN A 523 5.50 11.24 -14.70
CA GLN A 523 6.43 11.26 -15.83
C GLN A 523 7.78 10.59 -15.54
N LEU A 524 8.17 10.45 -14.26
CA LEU A 524 9.45 9.88 -13.84
C LEU A 524 9.39 8.38 -13.53
N GLU A 525 8.21 7.77 -13.54
CA GLU A 525 8.08 6.33 -13.33
C GLU A 525 8.80 5.54 -14.42
N ASP A 526 9.39 4.41 -14.04
CA ASP A 526 10.07 3.49 -14.96
C ASP A 526 11.17 4.13 -15.85
N MET A 527 11.56 5.38 -15.58
CA MET A 527 12.37 6.20 -16.49
C MET A 527 13.72 5.54 -16.85
N PHE A 528 14.31 4.80 -15.92
CA PHE A 528 15.54 4.03 -16.13
C PHE A 528 15.39 2.54 -15.75
N LEU A 529 14.16 2.03 -15.79
CA LEU A 529 13.87 0.62 -15.54
C LEU A 529 14.68 -0.27 -16.49
N GLY A 530 15.43 -1.20 -15.89
CA GLY A 530 16.23 -2.20 -16.60
C GLY A 530 17.50 -1.65 -17.23
N PHE A 531 17.97 -0.44 -16.88
CA PHE A 531 19.28 0.06 -17.33
C PHE A 531 20.42 -0.68 -16.60
N GLU A 532 20.67 -1.92 -17.01
CA GLU A 532 21.62 -2.83 -16.36
C GLU A 532 23.04 -2.27 -16.27
N SER A 533 23.47 -1.40 -17.17
CA SER A 533 24.80 -0.77 -17.11
C SER A 533 24.86 0.54 -16.35
N LEU A 534 23.73 1.13 -15.95
CA LEU A 534 23.68 2.46 -15.34
C LEU A 534 24.32 2.45 -13.96
N THR A 535 25.30 3.32 -13.74
CA THR A 535 26.06 3.44 -12.48
C THR A 535 25.90 4.78 -11.78
N ALA A 536 25.57 5.85 -12.51
CA ALA A 536 25.31 7.14 -11.89
C ALA A 536 24.32 8.01 -12.68
N VAL A 537 23.47 8.74 -11.94
CA VAL A 537 22.69 9.87 -12.47
C VAL A 537 23.27 11.16 -11.92
N ARG A 538 23.61 12.09 -12.81
CA ARG A 538 24.23 13.38 -12.49
C ARG A 538 23.23 14.51 -12.68
N ASN A 539 23.31 15.50 -11.80
CA ASN A 539 22.51 16.72 -11.83
C ASN A 539 20.99 16.44 -11.81
N ILE A 540 20.55 15.44 -11.05
CA ILE A 540 19.11 15.11 -10.97
C ILE A 540 18.28 16.29 -10.44
N GLY A 541 18.89 17.21 -9.67
CA GLY A 541 18.28 18.46 -9.21
C GLY A 541 17.86 19.45 -10.30
N ASN A 542 18.20 19.18 -11.56
CA ASN A 542 17.67 19.91 -12.71
C ASN A 542 16.22 19.55 -13.02
N LEU A 543 15.66 18.49 -12.45
CA LEU A 543 14.22 18.26 -12.48
C LEU A 543 13.48 19.37 -11.71
N LYS A 544 12.41 19.90 -12.28
CA LYS A 544 11.56 20.96 -11.70
C LYS A 544 10.11 20.49 -11.62
N PHE A 545 9.50 20.69 -10.46
CA PHE A 545 8.14 20.22 -10.13
C PHE A 545 7.15 21.37 -9.89
N ASP A 546 7.56 22.62 -10.17
CA ASP A 546 6.78 23.84 -9.93
C ASP A 546 5.52 24.00 -10.82
N LYS A 547 5.31 23.05 -11.74
CA LYS A 547 4.17 23.00 -12.68
C LYS A 547 3.28 21.78 -12.50
N LEU A 548 3.45 21.02 -11.43
CA LEU A 548 2.50 19.96 -11.09
C LEU A 548 1.10 20.55 -10.83
N PRO A 549 0.03 19.78 -11.10
CA PRO A 549 -1.35 20.29 -11.04
C PRO A 549 -1.74 20.86 -9.67
N ASP A 550 -1.24 20.25 -8.58
CA ASP A 550 -1.56 20.60 -7.20
C ASP A 550 -0.30 20.88 -6.38
N ALA A 551 -0.38 21.84 -5.44
CA ALA A 551 0.73 22.21 -4.57
C ALA A 551 1.23 21.07 -3.66
N HIS A 552 0.42 20.02 -3.47
CA HIS A 552 0.69 18.85 -2.64
C HIS A 552 0.61 17.53 -3.43
N SER A 553 0.86 17.54 -4.75
CA SER A 553 0.95 16.31 -5.55
C SER A 553 1.96 15.32 -4.98
N VAL A 554 1.75 14.03 -5.25
CA VAL A 554 2.69 12.94 -4.91
C VAL A 554 3.53 12.65 -6.15
N ILE A 555 4.83 12.85 -6.09
CA ILE A 555 5.73 12.58 -7.22
C ILE A 555 6.07 11.10 -7.25
N HIS A 556 5.75 10.44 -8.36
CA HIS A 556 6.00 9.02 -8.51
C HIS A 556 7.37 8.76 -9.12
N LEU A 557 8.23 8.15 -8.30
CA LEU A 557 9.54 7.63 -8.69
C LEU A 557 9.49 6.09 -8.82
N SER A 558 8.30 5.53 -8.97
CA SER A 558 8.02 4.10 -9.01
C SER A 558 8.97 3.40 -9.98
N GLN A 559 9.71 2.40 -9.49
CA GLN A 559 10.62 1.56 -10.27
C GLN A 559 11.66 2.29 -11.13
N MET A 560 11.88 3.59 -10.89
CA MET A 560 12.71 4.45 -11.74
C MET A 560 14.13 3.90 -11.96
N PHE A 561 14.70 3.20 -10.95
CA PHE A 561 16.02 2.56 -11.03
C PHE A 561 16.00 1.05 -10.80
N ALA A 562 14.85 0.40 -10.99
CA ALA A 562 14.75 -1.04 -10.84
C ALA A 562 15.61 -1.77 -11.90
N GLY A 563 16.28 -2.85 -11.48
CA GLY A 563 17.18 -3.64 -12.33
C GLY A 563 18.50 -2.96 -12.71
N THR A 564 18.80 -1.76 -12.19
CA THR A 564 20.03 -1.03 -12.54
C THR A 564 21.26 -1.45 -11.72
N ASN A 565 22.45 -0.98 -12.13
CA ASN A 565 23.69 -1.08 -11.35
C ASN A 565 24.02 0.24 -10.62
N LEU A 566 23.01 1.06 -10.29
CA LEU A 566 23.20 2.43 -9.80
C LEU A 566 24.01 2.47 -8.50
N GLN A 567 25.02 3.35 -8.45
CA GLN A 567 25.89 3.56 -7.28
C GLN A 567 25.88 5.02 -6.79
N PHE A 568 25.35 5.95 -7.59
CA PHE A 568 25.28 7.37 -7.24
C PHE A 568 24.07 8.07 -7.89
N VAL A 569 23.35 8.84 -7.08
CA VAL A 569 22.34 9.83 -7.50
C VAL A 569 22.16 10.78 -6.32
N ASP A 570 22.07 12.09 -6.50
CA ASP A 570 21.93 13.00 -5.34
C ASP A 570 20.56 13.68 -5.34
N PHE A 571 19.59 13.05 -4.67
CA PHE A 571 18.24 13.64 -4.54
C PHE A 571 18.20 14.90 -3.67
N SER A 572 19.23 15.21 -2.88
CA SER A 572 19.25 16.44 -2.09
C SER A 572 19.37 17.71 -2.95
N GLU A 573 19.73 17.57 -4.22
CA GLU A 573 19.74 18.66 -5.20
C GLU A 573 18.35 18.98 -5.78
N CYS A 574 17.36 18.10 -5.56
CA CYS A 574 16.00 18.28 -6.08
C CYS A 574 15.18 19.18 -5.15
N ASP A 575 14.49 20.17 -5.74
CA ASP A 575 13.49 20.96 -5.04
C ASP A 575 12.12 20.32 -5.22
N PHE A 576 11.71 19.54 -4.22
CA PHE A 576 10.40 18.87 -4.19
C PHE A 576 9.27 19.77 -3.64
N GLY A 577 9.51 21.03 -3.28
CA GLY A 577 8.47 21.91 -2.75
C GLY A 577 7.71 21.32 -1.54
N GLU A 578 6.39 21.31 -1.59
CA GLU A 578 5.50 20.66 -0.59
C GLU A 578 4.99 19.28 -1.07
N HIS A 579 5.56 18.76 -2.15
CA HIS A 579 5.19 17.46 -2.73
C HIS A 579 5.76 16.31 -1.89
N SER A 580 4.96 15.25 -1.79
CA SER A 580 5.39 13.96 -1.27
C SER A 580 5.90 13.05 -2.39
N ILE A 581 6.40 11.88 -2.04
CA ILE A 581 7.07 10.95 -2.96
C ILE A 581 6.53 9.55 -2.80
N ASN A 582 6.15 8.94 -3.91
CA ASN A 582 6.00 7.49 -4.03
C ASN A 582 7.31 6.89 -4.55
N ALA A 583 7.95 6.05 -3.73
CA ALA A 583 9.22 5.38 -4.03
C ALA A 583 9.05 3.86 -4.18
N PHE A 584 7.86 3.40 -4.56
CA PHE A 584 7.55 2.00 -4.78
C PHE A 584 8.58 1.36 -5.72
N GLY A 585 9.24 0.29 -5.28
CA GLY A 585 10.17 -0.46 -6.11
C GLY A 585 11.35 0.36 -6.67
N LEU A 586 11.66 1.55 -6.13
CA LEU A 586 12.63 2.49 -6.72
C LEU A 586 13.96 1.83 -7.13
N PHE A 587 14.47 0.89 -6.32
CA PHE A 587 15.67 0.09 -6.58
C PHE A 587 15.40 -1.41 -6.59
N TYR A 588 14.20 -1.85 -6.96
CA TYR A 588 13.84 -3.26 -7.03
C TYR A 588 14.83 -4.05 -7.90
N GLY A 589 15.40 -5.12 -7.36
CA GLY A 589 16.36 -5.98 -8.08
C GLY A 589 17.68 -5.31 -8.46
N ALA A 590 17.92 -4.06 -8.07
CA ALA A 590 19.11 -3.31 -8.44
C ALA A 590 20.38 -3.89 -7.77
N ALA A 591 21.52 -3.77 -8.44
CA ALA A 591 22.82 -4.18 -7.91
C ALA A 591 23.57 -3.02 -7.24
N THR A 592 22.83 -2.11 -6.59
CA THR A 592 23.40 -1.05 -5.73
C THR A 592 24.21 -1.64 -4.58
N THR A 593 25.32 -0.99 -4.23
CA THR A 593 26.18 -1.41 -3.11
C THR A 593 25.97 -0.59 -1.84
N ASN A 594 25.43 0.63 -1.94
CA ASN A 594 25.29 1.55 -0.82
C ASN A 594 24.21 2.62 -1.07
N SER A 595 23.15 2.64 -0.25
CA SER A 595 22.08 3.64 -0.36
C SER A 595 22.47 5.04 0.13
N LYS A 596 23.58 5.20 0.87
CA LYS A 596 24.00 6.50 1.41
C LYS A 596 24.31 7.53 0.33
N ASN A 597 24.76 7.06 -0.84
CA ASN A 597 25.11 7.92 -1.97
C ASN A 597 23.88 8.38 -2.76
N PHE A 598 22.67 8.05 -2.31
CA PHE A 598 21.42 8.38 -2.99
C PHE A 598 20.76 9.66 -2.44
N ASN A 599 21.09 10.04 -1.20
CA ASN A 599 20.55 11.22 -0.50
C ASN A 599 19.03 11.36 -0.62
N ILE A 600 18.32 10.23 -0.50
CA ILE A 600 16.88 10.15 -0.69
C ILE A 600 16.16 10.92 0.42
N PRO A 601 15.19 11.79 0.10
CA PRO A 601 14.44 12.56 1.08
C PRO A 601 13.37 11.68 1.76
N PHE A 602 13.79 10.77 2.65
CA PHE A 602 12.90 9.83 3.32
C PHE A 602 11.77 10.49 4.11
N ASN A 603 11.91 11.76 4.52
CA ASN A 603 10.84 12.51 5.19
C ASN A 603 9.66 12.87 4.27
N ARG A 604 9.84 12.78 2.95
CA ARG A 604 8.79 13.06 1.96
C ARG A 604 8.13 11.80 1.42
N ILE A 605 8.67 10.62 1.74
CA ILE A 605 8.19 9.36 1.20
C ILE A 605 6.90 8.96 1.90
N GLU A 606 5.85 8.71 1.13
CA GLU A 606 4.60 8.09 1.61
C GLU A 606 4.65 6.56 1.45
N ASP A 607 5.21 6.08 0.34
CA ASP A 607 5.31 4.66 0.02
C ASP A 607 6.76 4.28 -0.37
N SER A 608 7.37 3.36 0.36
CA SER A 608 8.66 2.74 0.03
C SER A 608 8.54 1.22 -0.16
N SER A 609 7.35 0.74 -0.46
CA SER A 609 7.13 -0.68 -0.63
C SER A 609 8.02 -1.20 -1.75
N GLN A 610 8.62 -2.36 -1.54
CA GLN A 610 9.58 -2.99 -2.47
C GLN A 610 10.82 -2.17 -2.84
N MET A 611 11.05 -1.00 -2.21
CA MET A 611 12.06 -0.02 -2.64
C MET A 611 13.46 -0.61 -2.81
N PHE A 612 13.86 -1.56 -1.95
CA PHE A 612 15.13 -2.28 -2.01
C PHE A 612 14.97 -3.81 -2.08
N ALA A 613 13.78 -4.29 -2.48
CA ALA A 613 13.51 -5.71 -2.61
C ALA A 613 14.44 -6.35 -3.65
N HIS A 614 14.91 -7.57 -3.36
CA HIS A 614 15.79 -8.36 -4.22
C HIS A 614 17.10 -7.66 -4.64
N THR A 615 17.51 -6.60 -3.93
CA THR A 615 18.77 -5.92 -4.20
C THR A 615 19.94 -6.88 -4.01
N LYS A 616 20.78 -7.00 -5.05
CA LYS A 616 21.77 -8.08 -5.16
C LYS A 616 23.02 -7.84 -4.32
N ASN A 617 23.44 -6.58 -4.20
CA ASN A 617 24.72 -6.19 -3.61
C ASN A 617 24.60 -5.26 -2.39
N LEU A 618 23.38 -4.85 -2.01
CA LEU A 618 23.17 -3.94 -0.91
C LEU A 618 23.43 -4.67 0.41
N LYS A 619 24.54 -4.32 1.08
CA LYS A 619 24.88 -4.90 2.40
C LYS A 619 24.34 -4.07 3.55
N LYS A 620 24.38 -2.75 3.43
CA LYS A 620 23.92 -1.82 4.45
C LYS A 620 22.93 -0.84 3.84
N ALA A 621 21.76 -0.76 4.43
CA ALA A 621 20.77 0.26 4.09
C ALA A 621 20.86 1.42 5.09
N PHE A 622 20.96 2.63 4.57
CA PHE A 622 20.91 3.87 5.33
C PHE A 622 19.62 4.62 4.99
N ILE A 623 18.75 4.76 6.00
CA ILE A 623 17.45 5.40 5.91
C ILE A 623 17.50 6.63 6.81
N ASN A 624 17.83 7.79 6.23
CA ASN A 624 18.21 8.98 7.00
C ASN A 624 17.32 10.19 6.66
N CYS A 625 16.90 10.93 7.69
CA CYS A 625 16.45 12.33 7.59
C CYS A 625 17.12 13.19 8.68
N SER A 626 17.05 14.51 8.60
CA SER A 626 17.56 15.37 9.67
C SER A 626 16.63 15.34 10.90
N ASP A 627 17.12 15.71 12.09
CA ASP A 627 16.28 15.73 13.30
C ASP A 627 15.08 16.68 13.18
N ALA A 628 15.21 17.77 12.41
CA ALA A 628 14.10 18.67 12.14
C ALA A 628 13.01 18.00 11.28
N ASP A 629 13.40 17.11 10.36
CA ASP A 629 12.51 16.47 9.41
C ASP A 629 11.78 15.24 9.96
N LYS A 630 12.30 14.62 11.03
CA LYS A 630 11.72 13.40 11.65
C LYS A 630 10.25 13.55 12.02
N THR A 631 9.83 14.75 12.40
CA THR A 631 8.43 15.04 12.78
C THR A 631 7.49 15.21 11.60
N ALA A 632 8.03 15.48 10.41
CA ALA A 632 7.28 15.72 9.18
C ALA A 632 7.23 14.48 8.26
N ASN A 633 7.74 13.32 8.72
CA ASN A 633 7.81 12.11 7.91
C ASN A 633 6.41 11.63 7.48
N GLN A 634 6.22 11.41 6.17
CA GLN A 634 4.95 10.99 5.58
C GLN A 634 4.80 9.47 5.45
N TRP A 635 5.75 8.67 5.95
CA TRP A 635 5.78 7.23 5.67
C TRP A 635 4.53 6.48 6.11
N VAL A 636 3.89 5.80 5.16
CA VAL A 636 2.67 5.00 5.37
C VAL A 636 2.91 3.55 5.00
N TYR A 637 3.54 3.28 3.86
CA TYR A 637 3.72 1.94 3.32
C TYR A 637 5.20 1.59 3.17
N ALA A 638 5.60 0.42 3.67
CA ALA A 638 6.94 -0.15 3.52
C ALA A 638 6.91 -1.67 3.34
N ALA A 639 5.81 -2.19 2.77
CA ALA A 639 5.65 -3.61 2.50
C ALA A 639 6.78 -4.12 1.59
N ASP A 640 7.30 -5.31 1.87
CA ASP A 640 8.37 -5.93 1.07
C ASP A 640 9.65 -5.08 0.90
N MET A 641 9.85 -3.95 1.62
CA MET A 641 10.89 -2.96 1.32
C MET A 641 12.29 -3.56 1.13
N PHE A 642 12.65 -4.58 1.91
CA PHE A 642 13.93 -5.28 1.84
C PHE A 642 13.80 -6.77 1.49
N LYS A 643 12.62 -7.25 1.07
CA LYS A 643 12.35 -8.67 0.81
C LYS A 643 13.40 -9.30 -0.08
N GLY A 644 13.94 -10.44 0.36
CA GLY A 644 14.95 -11.22 -0.36
C GLY A 644 16.27 -10.48 -0.62
N SER A 645 16.50 -9.33 0.01
CA SER A 645 17.73 -8.56 -0.18
C SER A 645 18.92 -9.17 0.56
N GLY A 646 20.14 -8.82 0.11
CA GLY A 646 21.40 -9.26 0.71
C GLY A 646 21.84 -8.48 1.95
N ILE A 647 20.96 -7.68 2.58
CA ILE A 647 21.32 -6.78 3.67
C ILE A 647 21.79 -7.53 4.91
N THR A 648 22.76 -6.96 5.60
CA THR A 648 23.25 -7.41 6.91
C THR A 648 22.90 -6.43 8.02
N GLN A 649 22.59 -5.18 7.67
CA GLN A 649 22.33 -4.10 8.64
C GLN A 649 21.44 -3.02 8.02
N VAL A 650 20.54 -2.47 8.82
CA VAL A 650 19.79 -1.25 8.50
C VAL A 650 20.10 -0.18 9.54
N HIS A 651 20.36 1.03 9.05
CA HIS A 651 20.56 2.22 9.87
C HIS A 651 19.36 3.14 9.71
N TRP A 652 18.59 3.29 10.77
CA TRP A 652 17.46 4.20 10.84
C TRP A 652 17.89 5.52 11.47
N ASN A 653 17.64 6.61 10.77
CA ASN A 653 17.65 7.95 11.33
C ASN A 653 16.38 8.67 10.89
N ILE A 654 15.25 8.04 11.21
CA ILE A 654 13.89 8.46 10.89
C ILE A 654 12.98 8.21 12.10
N TYR A 655 11.79 8.79 12.07
CA TYR A 655 10.66 8.43 12.92
C TYR A 655 9.46 8.26 12.00
N ALA A 656 8.70 7.16 12.14
CA ALA A 656 7.66 6.80 11.18
C ALA A 656 6.28 6.63 11.87
N PRO A 657 5.71 7.69 12.47
CA PRO A 657 4.53 7.60 13.35
C PRO A 657 3.24 7.17 12.63
N ARG A 658 3.24 7.23 11.29
CA ARG A 658 2.10 6.91 10.43
C ARG A 658 2.27 5.59 9.68
N LEU A 659 3.38 4.89 9.91
CA LEU A 659 3.67 3.64 9.22
C LEU A 659 2.56 2.64 9.53
N ARG A 660 1.93 2.16 8.48
CA ARG A 660 0.75 1.28 8.54
C ARG A 660 1.06 -0.10 8.00
N ASP A 661 1.82 -0.18 6.92
CA ASP A 661 2.13 -1.46 6.29
C ASP A 661 3.62 -1.76 6.33
N THR A 662 3.97 -2.89 6.95
CA THR A 662 5.31 -3.47 7.00
C THR A 662 5.29 -4.97 6.65
N ALA A 663 4.22 -5.42 5.99
CA ALA A 663 4.05 -6.80 5.56
C ALA A 663 5.30 -7.25 4.80
N ARG A 664 5.88 -8.38 5.24
CA ARG A 664 7.02 -9.04 4.59
C ARG A 664 8.24 -8.12 4.37
N MET A 665 8.34 -7.01 5.11
CA MET A 665 9.37 -5.97 4.92
C MET A 665 10.80 -6.55 4.88
N PHE A 666 11.08 -7.56 5.71
CA PHE A 666 12.36 -8.28 5.76
C PHE A 666 12.25 -9.76 5.35
N LEU A 667 11.16 -10.18 4.71
CA LEU A 667 10.94 -11.57 4.32
C LEU A 667 12.17 -12.13 3.57
N SER A 668 12.71 -13.24 4.06
CA SER A 668 13.89 -13.90 3.47
C SER A 668 15.17 -13.05 3.41
N CYS A 669 15.35 -12.07 4.30
CA CYS A 669 16.63 -11.39 4.53
C CYS A 669 17.64 -12.31 5.25
N LYS A 670 18.10 -13.36 4.56
CA LYS A 670 18.89 -14.47 5.14
C LYS A 670 20.26 -14.08 5.70
N LYS A 671 20.73 -12.84 5.49
CA LYS A 671 22.02 -12.33 5.97
C LYS A 671 21.89 -11.29 7.09
N LEU A 672 20.67 -10.88 7.44
CA LEU A 672 20.41 -9.95 8.52
C LEU A 672 20.64 -10.65 9.85
N THR A 673 21.55 -10.13 10.68
CA THR A 673 21.90 -10.74 11.98
C THR A 673 21.32 -10.02 13.17
N ASP A 674 21.20 -8.70 13.06
CA ASP A 674 20.75 -7.82 14.13
C ASP A 674 19.88 -6.72 13.53
N LEU A 675 18.76 -6.42 14.18
CA LEU A 675 17.87 -5.34 13.75
C LEU A 675 17.34 -4.57 14.96
N ASN A 676 17.46 -3.24 14.91
CA ASN A 676 16.67 -2.37 15.77
C ASN A 676 15.47 -1.88 14.97
N ALA A 677 14.26 -2.33 15.30
CA ALA A 677 13.03 -1.93 14.63
C ALA A 677 12.23 -0.86 15.40
N ASN A 678 12.68 -0.43 16.58
CA ASN A 678 12.03 0.62 17.40
C ASN A 678 11.79 1.94 16.63
N PRO A 679 12.64 2.37 15.68
CA PRO A 679 12.36 3.57 14.88
C PRO A 679 11.13 3.48 13.97
N LEU A 680 10.65 2.26 13.70
CA LEU A 680 9.45 1.97 12.91
C LEU A 680 8.17 1.88 13.77
N SER A 681 8.30 2.09 15.08
CA SER A 681 7.18 2.07 16.03
C SER A 681 6.12 3.10 15.67
N SER A 682 4.94 2.59 15.32
CA SER A 682 3.78 3.36 14.93
C SER A 682 2.52 2.75 15.48
N LYS A 683 1.65 3.59 16.04
CA LYS A 683 0.31 3.21 16.51
C LYS A 683 -0.65 2.91 15.35
N SER A 684 -0.26 3.26 14.13
CA SER A 684 -1.03 3.02 12.91
C SER A 684 -0.70 1.68 12.25
N LEU A 685 0.25 0.90 12.77
CA LEU A 685 0.66 -0.38 12.17
C LEU A 685 -0.53 -1.34 12.04
N TYR A 686 -0.79 -1.76 10.81
CA TYR A 686 -1.89 -2.61 10.37
C TYR A 686 -1.41 -3.97 9.91
N ASP A 687 -0.49 -4.00 8.95
CA ASP A 687 -0.05 -5.25 8.37
C ASP A 687 1.42 -5.46 8.68
N THR A 688 1.71 -6.50 9.45
CA THR A 688 3.07 -6.92 9.79
C THR A 688 3.28 -8.40 9.44
N THR A 689 2.39 -8.96 8.62
CA THR A 689 2.39 -10.35 8.19
C THR A 689 3.76 -10.75 7.68
N SER A 690 4.31 -11.84 8.22
CA SER A 690 5.59 -12.40 7.80
C SER A 690 6.77 -11.42 7.77
N MET A 691 6.72 -10.32 8.53
CA MET A 691 7.70 -9.22 8.46
C MET A 691 9.15 -9.70 8.53
N PHE A 692 9.46 -10.65 9.43
CA PHE A 692 10.81 -11.23 9.57
C PHE A 692 10.89 -12.69 9.10
N SER A 693 9.84 -13.24 8.50
CA SER A 693 9.77 -14.64 8.12
C SER A 693 10.98 -15.05 7.27
N ARG A 694 11.55 -16.21 7.56
CA ARG A 694 12.75 -16.75 6.89
C ARG A 694 14.00 -15.86 6.98
N CYS A 695 14.09 -14.95 7.95
CA CYS A 695 15.34 -14.30 8.37
C CYS A 695 16.22 -15.29 9.16
N THR A 696 16.78 -16.29 8.48
CA THR A 696 17.46 -17.44 9.10
C THR A 696 18.77 -17.13 9.82
N SER A 697 19.18 -15.86 9.89
CA SER A 697 20.39 -15.43 10.62
C SER A 697 20.11 -14.36 11.67
N LEU A 698 18.86 -13.91 11.82
CA LEU A 698 18.50 -12.84 12.75
C LEU A 698 18.50 -13.38 14.19
N GLN A 699 19.46 -12.91 14.99
CA GLN A 699 19.71 -13.34 16.36
C GLN A 699 19.28 -12.27 17.39
N PHE A 700 19.49 -11.00 17.07
CA PHE A 700 19.11 -9.87 17.93
C PHE A 700 18.02 -9.02 17.29
N LEU A 701 17.01 -8.66 18.07
CA LEU A 701 15.91 -7.83 17.61
C LEU A 701 15.41 -6.86 18.70
N ALA A 702 15.45 -5.56 18.44
CA ALA A 702 14.78 -4.57 19.29
C ALA A 702 13.40 -4.23 18.70
N LEU A 703 12.34 -4.31 19.53
CA LEU A 703 10.94 -4.16 19.11
C LEU A 703 10.06 -3.32 20.06
N ASP A 704 10.64 -2.38 20.79
CA ASP A 704 9.87 -1.58 21.73
C ASP A 704 8.96 -0.52 21.08
N GLY A 705 7.74 -0.42 21.58
CA GLY A 705 6.73 0.54 21.09
C GLY A 705 6.11 0.17 19.74
N THR A 706 6.35 -1.03 19.21
CA THR A 706 5.69 -1.56 18.01
C THR A 706 4.40 -2.30 18.41
N PRO A 707 3.22 -1.68 18.32
CA PRO A 707 1.99 -2.41 18.55
C PRO A 707 1.69 -3.27 17.32
N PHE A 708 2.16 -4.53 17.29
CA PHE A 708 1.65 -5.53 16.35
C PHE A 708 0.21 -5.96 16.75
N LEU A 709 -0.73 -5.00 16.81
CA LEU A 709 -2.12 -5.24 17.26
C LEU A 709 -3.07 -5.72 16.20
N ASN A 710 -2.75 -5.53 14.94
CA ASN A 710 -3.78 -5.57 13.92
C ASN A 710 -4.06 -7.00 13.43
N PRO A 711 -5.21 -7.23 12.75
CA PRO A 711 -5.68 -8.56 12.38
C PRO A 711 -4.71 -9.31 11.46
N TYR A 712 -3.80 -8.63 10.78
CA TYR A 712 -2.81 -9.23 9.87
C TYR A 712 -1.41 -9.26 10.49
N THR A 713 -1.24 -10.14 11.47
CA THR A 713 0.02 -10.42 12.16
C THR A 713 0.32 -11.92 12.15
N ASP A 714 0.25 -12.59 10.99
CA ASP A 714 0.61 -14.03 10.91
C ASP A 714 2.11 -14.20 10.62
N SER A 715 2.72 -15.22 11.22
CA SER A 715 3.99 -15.80 10.79
C SER A 715 5.17 -14.82 10.86
N VAL A 716 5.07 -13.78 11.69
CA VAL A 716 6.07 -12.72 11.88
C VAL A 716 7.47 -13.33 12.11
N PHE A 717 7.55 -14.33 12.99
CA PHE A 717 8.80 -15.00 13.39
C PHE A 717 8.98 -16.41 12.79
N LYS A 718 8.28 -16.75 11.72
CA LYS A 718 8.39 -18.07 11.08
C LYS A 718 9.81 -18.31 10.57
N GLN A 719 10.47 -19.36 11.09
CA GLN A 719 11.86 -19.71 10.78
C GLN A 719 12.89 -18.61 11.11
N VAL A 720 12.69 -17.91 12.23
CA VAL A 720 13.60 -16.86 12.72
C VAL A 720 14.27 -17.28 14.03
N PRO A 721 15.61 -17.36 14.09
CA PRO A 721 16.35 -17.88 15.25
C PRO A 721 16.67 -16.78 16.28
N VAL A 722 15.72 -15.89 16.60
CA VAL A 722 15.94 -14.79 17.56
C VAL A 722 16.30 -15.36 18.93
N SER A 723 17.51 -15.09 19.41
CA SER A 723 17.98 -15.49 20.74
C SER A 723 17.99 -14.34 21.74
N THR A 724 17.93 -13.10 21.26
CA THR A 724 17.87 -11.90 22.11
C THR A 724 16.84 -10.93 21.56
N ILE A 725 15.91 -10.50 22.40
CA ILE A 725 14.88 -9.52 22.05
C ILE A 725 14.79 -8.42 23.10
N THR A 726 14.68 -7.16 22.67
CA THR A 726 14.40 -6.04 23.59
C THR A 726 12.99 -5.49 23.37
N LEU A 727 12.23 -5.35 24.46
CA LEU A 727 10.87 -4.81 24.46
C LEU A 727 10.46 -4.31 25.85
N SER A 728 9.52 -3.37 25.96
CA SER A 728 8.94 -2.96 27.24
C SER A 728 7.85 -3.93 27.72
N ARG A 729 7.51 -3.84 29.02
CA ARG A 729 6.38 -4.60 29.58
C ARG A 729 5.06 -4.32 28.87
N ALA A 730 4.83 -3.09 28.43
CA ALA A 730 3.62 -2.73 27.68
C ALA A 730 3.55 -3.54 26.38
N THR A 731 4.62 -3.56 25.60
CA THR A 731 4.75 -4.36 24.38
C THR A 731 4.57 -5.86 24.65
N LEU A 732 5.17 -6.40 25.73
CA LEU A 732 5.02 -7.81 26.11
C LEU A 732 3.55 -8.22 26.35
N LEU A 733 2.87 -7.51 27.25
CA LEU A 733 1.48 -7.80 27.63
C LEU A 733 0.56 -7.77 26.42
N HIS A 734 0.83 -6.80 25.57
CA HIS A 734 0.11 -6.57 24.35
C HIS A 734 0.28 -7.70 23.33
N GLN A 735 1.50 -8.18 23.07
CA GLN A 735 1.73 -9.34 22.18
C GLN A 735 1.08 -10.63 22.69
N LEU A 736 1.02 -10.80 24.02
CA LEU A 736 0.43 -11.98 24.65
C LEU A 736 -1.11 -11.98 24.63
N THR A 737 -1.74 -10.82 24.69
CA THR A 737 -3.21 -10.71 24.59
C THR A 737 -3.68 -11.22 23.23
N ARG A 738 -2.94 -10.96 22.15
CA ARG A 738 -3.24 -11.50 20.81
C ARG A 738 -3.02 -13.01 20.69
N ALA A 739 -1.98 -13.54 21.30
CA ALA A 739 -1.72 -14.98 21.30
C ALA A 739 -2.88 -15.80 21.90
N GLN A 740 -3.65 -15.21 22.82
CA GLN A 740 -4.84 -15.82 23.40
C GLN A 740 -6.05 -15.85 22.44
N LEU A 741 -6.04 -15.03 21.39
CA LEU A 741 -7.06 -14.98 20.33
C LEU A 741 -6.81 -15.99 19.20
N GLY A 742 -5.85 -16.92 19.36
CA GLY A 742 -5.59 -18.02 18.42
C GLY A 742 -4.43 -17.83 17.46
N ASP A 743 -3.80 -16.66 17.46
CA ASP A 743 -2.77 -16.30 16.49
C ASP A 743 -1.40 -16.98 16.75
N SER A 744 -0.69 -17.38 15.69
CA SER A 744 0.61 -18.08 15.79
C SER A 744 1.77 -17.11 15.58
N ASP A 745 2.68 -17.05 16.55
CA ASP A 745 4.01 -16.47 16.38
C ASP A 745 4.09 -14.92 16.48
N THR A 746 3.29 -14.30 17.34
CA THR A 746 3.42 -12.87 17.73
C THR A 746 4.66 -12.58 18.57
N LEU A 747 5.25 -13.61 19.21
CA LEU A 747 6.55 -13.57 19.89
C LEU A 747 7.40 -14.78 19.46
N PRO A 748 8.73 -14.65 19.40
CA PRO A 748 9.60 -15.78 19.11
C PRO A 748 9.39 -16.92 20.11
N TYR A 749 9.23 -18.14 19.58
CA TYR A 749 9.05 -19.38 20.36
C TYR A 749 7.88 -19.37 21.34
N LEU A 750 6.86 -18.53 21.11
CA LEU A 750 5.73 -18.37 22.04
C LEU A 750 4.98 -19.67 22.36
N LYS A 751 4.82 -20.55 21.36
CA LYS A 751 4.14 -21.85 21.49
C LYS A 751 5.08 -22.98 21.97
N VAL A 752 6.34 -22.68 22.28
CA VAL A 752 7.35 -23.68 22.65
C VAL A 752 7.54 -23.68 24.17
N GLU A 753 6.77 -24.52 24.86
CA GLU A 753 6.64 -24.52 26.34
C GLU A 753 7.97 -24.65 27.12
N HIS A 754 9.00 -25.27 26.53
CA HIS A 754 10.29 -25.49 27.18
C HIS A 754 11.29 -24.34 26.98
N VAL A 755 11.00 -23.37 26.11
CA VAL A 755 11.87 -22.21 25.92
C VAL A 755 11.65 -21.24 27.08
N GLN A 756 12.74 -20.84 27.73
CA GLN A 756 12.75 -19.87 28.82
C GLN A 756 13.53 -18.62 28.38
N TRP A 757 13.15 -17.47 28.94
CA TRP A 757 13.77 -16.19 28.67
C TRP A 757 14.34 -15.61 29.95
N GLU A 758 15.63 -15.26 29.92
CA GLU A 758 16.35 -14.62 31.01
C GLU A 758 16.26 -13.10 30.90
N ALA A 759 15.79 -12.45 31.97
CA ALA A 759 15.86 -11.01 32.16
C ALA A 759 15.96 -10.71 33.66
N ASN A 760 16.65 -9.64 34.05
CA ASN A 760 16.81 -9.22 35.46
C ASN A 760 17.22 -10.36 36.42
N GLY A 761 18.01 -11.34 35.94
CA GLY A 761 18.48 -12.49 36.71
C GLY A 761 17.42 -13.56 37.03
N LYS A 762 16.25 -13.53 36.37
CA LYS A 762 15.23 -14.57 36.44
C LYS A 762 15.07 -15.24 35.07
N GLN A 763 14.65 -16.50 35.07
CA GLN A 763 14.33 -17.28 33.86
C GLN A 763 12.86 -17.69 33.92
N GLN A 764 12.08 -17.22 32.95
CA GLN A 764 10.63 -17.37 32.91
C GLN A 764 10.14 -17.57 31.48
N SER A 765 8.99 -18.21 31.31
CA SER A 765 8.26 -18.20 30.04
C SER A 765 7.65 -16.83 29.76
N TRP A 766 7.21 -16.58 28.52
CA TRP A 766 6.55 -15.31 28.19
C TRP A 766 5.30 -15.04 29.05
N GLN A 767 4.49 -16.07 29.30
CA GLN A 767 3.30 -15.98 30.15
C GLN A 767 3.65 -15.60 31.60
N GLN A 768 4.73 -16.18 32.13
CA GLN A 768 5.20 -15.86 33.49
C GLN A 768 5.76 -14.43 33.57
N TRP A 769 6.43 -13.95 32.53
CA TRP A 769 6.91 -12.57 32.46
C TRP A 769 5.77 -11.54 32.44
N ALA A 770 4.63 -11.86 31.83
CA ALA A 770 3.44 -11.00 31.83
C ALA A 770 2.92 -10.68 33.23
N GLU A 771 2.93 -11.71 34.09
CA GLU A 771 2.42 -11.65 35.47
C GLU A 771 3.48 -11.17 36.46
N ASP A 772 4.75 -11.07 36.04
CA ASP A 772 5.85 -10.73 36.94
C ASP A 772 5.84 -9.23 37.32
N ALA A 773 5.46 -8.96 38.56
CA ALA A 773 5.37 -7.61 39.13
C ALA A 773 6.74 -6.90 39.28
N SER A 774 7.87 -7.58 39.05
CA SER A 774 9.20 -6.93 39.04
C SER A 774 9.50 -6.17 37.75
N LEU A 775 8.70 -6.38 36.69
CA LEU A 775 8.67 -5.49 35.54
C LEU A 775 7.85 -4.25 35.92
N THR A 776 8.44 -3.30 36.66
CA THR A 776 7.69 -2.20 37.30
C THR A 776 7.45 -0.98 36.43
N ASP A 777 8.18 -0.82 35.32
CA ASP A 777 8.10 0.37 34.46
C ASP A 777 7.55 0.06 33.08
N TYR A 778 6.46 0.75 32.72
CA TYR A 778 5.73 0.55 31.47
C TYR A 778 6.47 1.02 30.20
N GLY A 779 7.60 1.72 30.33
CA GLY A 779 8.29 2.36 29.19
C GLY A 779 9.82 2.23 29.15
N LEU A 780 10.41 1.30 29.91
CA LEU A 780 11.84 0.98 29.78
C LEU A 780 12.02 -0.30 28.98
N GLU A 781 12.97 -0.29 28.03
CA GLU A 781 13.37 -1.47 27.26
C GLU A 781 14.00 -2.52 28.20
N ILE A 782 13.50 -3.75 28.11
CA ILE A 782 14.03 -4.90 28.84
C ILE A 782 14.62 -5.86 27.81
N GLU A 783 15.86 -6.27 28.02
CA GLU A 783 16.49 -7.32 27.22
C GLU A 783 16.10 -8.70 27.77
N PHE A 784 15.58 -9.54 26.88
CA PHE A 784 15.27 -10.94 27.14
C PHE A 784 16.20 -11.80 26.30
N ALA A 785 16.99 -12.65 26.96
CA ALA A 785 17.87 -13.62 26.30
C ALA A 785 17.27 -15.03 26.40
N GLN A 786 17.18 -15.74 25.28
CA GLN A 786 16.76 -17.13 25.25
C GLN A 786 17.76 -17.97 26.06
N VAL A 787 17.26 -18.69 27.05
CA VAL A 787 18.06 -19.68 27.78
C VAL A 787 18.21 -20.89 26.87
N ALA A 788 19.45 -21.28 26.59
CA ALA A 788 19.71 -22.50 25.83
C ALA A 788 19.02 -23.69 26.51
N ALA A 789 18.18 -24.41 25.76
CA ALA A 789 17.53 -25.63 26.22
C ALA A 789 18.56 -26.72 26.55
#